data_AF-A0A9D7K5F7-F1
#
_entry.id   AF-A0A9D7K5F7-F1
#
_cell.length_a   1.000
_cell.length_b   1.000
_cell.length_c   1.000
_cell.angle_alpha   90.00
_cell.angle_beta   90.00
_cell.angle_gamma   90.00
#
_symmetry.space_group_name_H-M   'P 1'
#
loop_
_entity.id
_entity.type
_entity.pdbx_description
1 polymer ?
#
loop_
_entity_poly.entity_id
_entity_poly.type
_entity_poly.pdbx_seq_one_letter_code
_entity_poly.pdbx_strand_id
1 'polypeptide(L)'
;MFQNLKFILLAFIGTANIPLPGQVDTVFRVETMKKNTDFASLTLGLDMMAIGKGHIGEGSNQITTPGQFRSGITIGGVHFWGHADFYVTFPIGPNFGKKPENVSKFVNRESVETGFKYYPWALKPNAFRPYVGMSFQPFIFRIDETSNKYEYGGSRYSRFVSPVQLGITFTSQKFLFTAGARYNWRNQFDYYLSSEKMVPVTINPWNFNIGIVRYMDTDKGYSSEKSVDQLNIKYYVLTKEEAFDSWYVALGPSAALQMSRSPYLKKYVPYVHNQMIFSGFVPELAVGRYFHKSRFNINMAARYMSQNIKAFDTKIHVTRSSFALEAYRFLFNYRGFVPFVGPSLNLEYLTLDHKERIKVNDTKLALGIVLGWDINLSDVETSVLRTNLRYMPGLHLKVDGQKMMYDYLEFNFIQYVYFFNRVNTYKKYRKNNHMESFVSISTFIHVMVGFIVLILGPFALLYKKNRSVHAIIGKVYVFGMTIIFLTALPLSVVHKKWFLLFISFFTYYSVCIGYRALIIKNGKRKFLDWLIDLIAGAANLSLLIFGVFIGFSFGWQNAVIPLIFGIAGVYFVGNHVFTYLFREKFNQDWLRVHIGNILGSYIGAVTAFTVNQAWKWDIPDIIAWIGPSVILVPLIIKEIQKTKSQKTGLSGN
;
A
#
# COMPACT_ATOMS: atom_id res chain seq x y z
N MET A 1 12.53 17.46 -33.78
CA MET A 1 11.95 16.39 -32.92
C MET A 1 11.88 15.03 -33.62
N PHE A 2 11.42 14.93 -34.87
CA PHE A 2 11.49 13.68 -35.67
C PHE A 2 12.91 13.11 -35.84
N GLN A 3 13.96 13.96 -35.83
CA GLN A 3 15.37 13.52 -35.83
C GLN A 3 15.76 12.72 -34.57
N ASN A 4 15.20 13.05 -33.39
CA ASN A 4 15.51 12.33 -32.14
C ASN A 4 14.81 10.97 -32.08
N LEU A 5 13.62 10.86 -32.67
CA LEU A 5 12.92 9.57 -32.81
C LEU A 5 13.69 8.61 -33.73
N LYS A 6 14.27 9.13 -34.83
CA LYS A 6 15.15 8.37 -35.72
C LYS A 6 16.38 7.84 -34.99
N PHE A 7 17.01 8.65 -34.14
CA PHE A 7 18.21 8.23 -33.39
C PHE A 7 17.91 7.10 -32.39
N ILE A 8 16.73 7.10 -31.76
CA ILE A 8 16.30 6.04 -30.84
C ILE A 8 15.83 4.79 -31.60
N LEU A 9 15.15 4.94 -32.75
CA LEU A 9 14.87 3.81 -33.64
C LEU A 9 16.17 3.18 -34.15
N LEU A 10 17.18 4.00 -34.48
CA LEU A 10 18.52 3.57 -34.85
C LEU A 10 19.26 2.93 -33.67
N ALA A 11 19.06 3.36 -32.43
CA ALA A 11 19.59 2.69 -31.24
C ALA A 11 18.89 1.35 -30.96
N PHE A 12 17.57 1.26 -31.17
CA PHE A 12 16.81 0.01 -31.08
C PHE A 12 17.22 -0.99 -32.17
N ILE A 13 17.39 -0.53 -33.41
CA ILE A 13 17.91 -1.33 -34.53
C ILE A 13 19.40 -1.67 -34.33
N GLY A 14 20.21 -0.72 -33.84
CA GLY A 14 21.64 -0.90 -33.60
C GLY A 14 21.93 -1.87 -32.46
N THR A 15 21.07 -1.96 -31.46
CA THR A 15 21.14 -2.98 -30.39
C THR A 15 20.52 -4.31 -30.81
N ALA A 16 19.79 -4.38 -31.92
CA ALA A 16 19.13 -5.61 -32.38
C ALA A 16 20.14 -6.72 -32.74
N ASN A 17 21.36 -6.35 -33.15
CA ASN A 17 22.41 -7.28 -33.59
C ASN A 17 23.57 -7.45 -32.59
N ILE A 18 23.52 -6.80 -31.42
CA ILE A 18 24.59 -6.91 -30.42
C ILE A 18 24.27 -8.12 -29.51
N PRO A 19 25.16 -9.13 -29.43
CA PRO A 19 25.07 -10.17 -28.41
C PRO A 19 25.15 -9.51 -27.04
N LEU A 20 24.13 -9.71 -26.21
CA LEU A 20 24.11 -9.08 -24.90
C LEU A 20 25.07 -9.84 -23.96
N PRO A 21 26.06 -9.17 -23.35
CA PRO A 21 26.93 -9.81 -22.37
C PRO A 21 26.10 -10.21 -21.15
N GLY A 22 26.26 -11.45 -20.72
CA GLY A 22 25.55 -12.02 -19.59
C GLY A 22 25.41 -13.52 -19.75
N GLN A 23 26.44 -14.23 -19.29
CA GLN A 23 26.40 -15.66 -19.04
C GLN A 23 25.21 -15.93 -18.11
N VAL A 24 24.15 -16.55 -18.63
CA VAL A 24 23.14 -17.17 -17.75
C VAL A 24 23.89 -18.35 -17.15
N ASP A 25 24.28 -18.23 -15.87
CA ASP A 25 24.76 -19.39 -15.14
C ASP A 25 23.70 -20.49 -15.32
N THR A 26 24.07 -21.59 -15.98
CA THR A 26 23.17 -22.73 -16.23
C THR A 26 22.69 -23.38 -14.93
N VAL A 27 23.29 -22.98 -13.80
CA VAL A 27 22.96 -23.35 -12.43
C VAL A 27 23.07 -22.10 -11.56
N PHE A 28 21.97 -21.67 -10.95
CA PHE A 28 21.98 -20.61 -9.93
C PHE A 28 22.87 -21.04 -8.76
N ARG A 29 23.74 -20.13 -8.31
CA ARG A 29 24.62 -20.33 -7.14
C ARG A 29 24.24 -19.37 -6.02
N VAL A 30 24.37 -19.80 -4.77
CA VAL A 30 24.14 -18.98 -3.57
C VAL A 30 24.91 -17.66 -3.63
N GLU A 31 26.17 -17.69 -4.04
CA GLU A 31 27.04 -16.51 -4.16
C GLU A 31 26.54 -15.51 -5.19
N THR A 32 26.12 -16.00 -6.36
CA THR A 32 25.55 -15.17 -7.45
C THR A 32 24.22 -14.56 -7.00
N MET A 33 23.34 -15.36 -6.38
CA MET A 33 22.06 -14.88 -5.89
C MET A 33 22.23 -13.84 -4.79
N LYS A 34 23.16 -14.04 -3.85
CA LYS A 34 23.48 -13.07 -2.81
C LYS A 34 23.93 -11.73 -3.39
N LYS A 35 24.80 -11.74 -4.40
CA LYS A 35 25.23 -10.51 -5.10
C LYS A 35 24.09 -9.77 -5.80
N ASN A 36 23.10 -10.50 -6.30
CA ASN A 36 21.91 -9.93 -6.95
C ASN A 36 20.92 -9.36 -5.93
N THR A 37 20.71 -10.04 -4.80
CA THR A 37 19.81 -9.59 -3.73
C THR A 37 20.39 -8.45 -2.88
N ASP A 38 21.71 -8.29 -2.87
CA ASP A 38 22.40 -7.21 -2.12
C ASP A 38 22.40 -5.86 -2.88
N PHE A 39 21.92 -5.81 -4.13
CA PHE A 39 21.97 -4.59 -4.96
C PHE A 39 21.03 -3.49 -4.47
N ALA A 40 19.84 -3.87 -4.01
CA ALA A 40 18.82 -2.94 -3.53
C ALA A 40 18.14 -3.53 -2.29
N SER A 41 18.04 -2.73 -1.22
CA SER A 41 17.25 -3.09 -0.05
C SER A 41 15.98 -2.27 -0.02
N LEU A 42 14.82 -2.92 -0.17
CA LEU A 42 13.52 -2.27 -0.08
C LEU A 42 13.40 -1.54 1.26
N THR A 43 12.85 -0.33 1.24
CA THR A 43 12.53 0.43 2.45
C THR A 43 11.06 0.84 2.47
N LEU A 44 10.45 0.82 3.65
CA LEU A 44 9.06 1.23 3.83
C LEU A 44 8.90 2.00 5.14
N GLY A 45 8.20 3.12 5.11
CA GLY A 45 7.82 3.81 6.34
C GLY A 45 7.04 5.09 6.12
N LEU A 46 7.22 6.05 7.02
CA LEU A 46 6.42 7.27 7.09
C LEU A 46 7.31 8.50 6.91
N ASP A 47 6.76 9.53 6.28
CA ASP A 47 7.35 10.86 6.13
C ASP A 47 6.34 11.91 6.59
N MET A 48 6.84 12.95 7.23
CA MET A 48 6.07 14.13 7.58
C MET A 48 6.82 15.37 7.11
N MET A 49 6.17 16.19 6.29
CA MET A 49 6.71 17.44 5.75
C MET A 49 5.98 18.64 6.35
N ALA A 50 6.72 19.58 6.91
CA ALA A 50 6.29 20.91 7.24
C ALA A 50 6.41 21.83 6.01
N ILE A 51 5.31 22.50 5.67
CA ILE A 51 5.18 23.47 4.59
C ILE A 51 5.08 24.86 5.21
N GLY A 52 5.94 25.77 4.79
CA GLY A 52 6.01 27.12 5.33
C GLY A 52 4.86 28.03 4.89
N LYS A 53 4.80 29.22 5.50
CA LYS A 53 3.84 30.28 5.13
C LYS A 53 4.16 30.86 3.75
N GLY A 54 3.13 31.34 3.09
CA GLY A 54 3.18 31.98 1.77
C GLY A 54 2.11 33.07 1.68
N HIS A 55 1.97 33.67 0.51
CA HIS A 55 1.11 34.82 0.29
C HIS A 55 0.49 34.83 -1.10
N ILE A 56 -0.72 35.36 -1.20
CA ILE A 56 -1.46 35.57 -2.45
C ILE A 56 -1.78 37.06 -2.59
N GLY A 57 -1.49 37.62 -3.75
CA GLY A 57 -1.65 39.05 -4.03
C GLY A 57 -0.53 39.90 -3.42
N GLU A 58 -0.67 41.21 -3.60
CA GLU A 58 0.29 42.24 -3.16
C GLU A 58 -0.42 43.36 -2.40
N GLY A 59 0.33 44.12 -1.60
CA GLY A 59 -0.15 45.29 -0.87
C GLY A 59 -1.08 44.96 0.30
N SER A 60 -2.01 45.87 0.62
CA SER A 60 -2.93 45.75 1.77
C SER A 60 -3.98 44.64 1.65
N ASN A 61 -4.15 44.05 0.47
CA ASN A 61 -5.13 43.00 0.17
C ASN A 61 -4.51 41.59 0.11
N GLN A 62 -3.30 41.43 0.65
CA GLN A 62 -2.56 40.18 0.62
C GLN A 62 -3.17 39.12 1.54
N ILE A 63 -3.45 37.94 1.00
CA ILE A 63 -3.95 36.80 1.78
C ILE A 63 -2.74 35.97 2.22
N THR A 64 -2.53 35.84 3.54
CA THR A 64 -1.47 34.99 4.09
C THR A 64 -1.92 33.54 4.12
N THR A 65 -1.15 32.64 3.49
CA THR A 65 -1.37 31.21 3.61
C THR A 65 -0.67 30.66 4.85
N PRO A 66 -1.39 29.99 5.77
CA PRO A 66 -0.79 29.43 6.97
C PRO A 66 0.13 28.25 6.62
N GLY A 67 1.07 27.96 7.53
CA GLY A 67 1.88 26.75 7.45
C GLY A 67 1.02 25.49 7.61
N GLN A 68 1.43 24.42 6.95
CA GLN A 68 0.71 23.15 6.95
C GLN A 68 1.67 21.97 7.15
N PHE A 69 1.15 20.83 7.59
CA PHE A 69 1.89 19.57 7.65
C PHE A 69 1.29 18.56 6.70
N ARG A 70 2.14 17.82 6.00
CA ARG A 70 1.75 16.72 5.11
C ARG A 70 2.33 15.43 5.66
N SER A 71 1.50 14.41 5.85
CA SER A 71 1.98 13.05 6.11
C SER A 71 2.03 12.24 4.82
N GLY A 72 2.93 11.26 4.76
CA GLY A 72 3.10 10.38 3.62
C GLY A 72 3.61 9.00 4.02
N ILE A 73 3.32 8.01 3.18
CA ILE A 73 3.97 6.69 3.21
C ILE A 73 5.10 6.72 2.20
N THR A 74 6.30 6.38 2.63
CA THR A 74 7.48 6.30 1.76
C THR A 74 7.80 4.84 1.48
N ILE A 75 7.92 4.51 0.19
CA ILE A 75 8.43 3.24 -0.31
C ILE A 75 9.70 3.56 -1.07
N GLY A 76 10.83 3.00 -0.70
CA GLY A 76 12.08 3.26 -1.38
C GLY A 76 12.98 2.05 -1.47
N GLY A 77 14.23 2.29 -1.82
CA GLY A 77 15.25 1.28 -1.89
C GLY A 77 16.61 1.92 -1.71
N VAL A 78 17.41 1.37 -0.80
CA VAL A 78 18.81 1.74 -0.68
C VAL A 78 19.60 0.93 -1.70
N HIS A 79 20.31 1.61 -2.59
CA HIS A 79 21.06 1.06 -3.71
C HIS A 79 22.55 1.38 -3.56
N PHE A 80 23.35 0.76 -4.43
CA PHE A 80 24.79 1.04 -4.59
C PHE A 80 25.54 0.99 -3.25
N TRP A 81 25.35 -0.09 -2.49
CA TRP A 81 26.05 -0.35 -1.21
C TRP A 81 25.86 0.75 -0.17
N GLY A 82 24.67 1.37 -0.14
CA GLY A 82 24.35 2.41 0.84
C GLY A 82 24.68 3.83 0.39
N HIS A 83 25.07 4.04 -0.87
CA HIS A 83 25.36 5.37 -1.42
C HIS A 83 24.17 6.06 -2.07
N ALA A 84 23.08 5.35 -2.35
CA ALA A 84 21.89 5.99 -2.89
C ALA A 84 20.59 5.45 -2.30
N ASP A 85 19.57 6.30 -2.24
CA ASP A 85 18.20 5.93 -1.87
C ASP A 85 17.25 6.48 -2.94
N PHE A 86 16.58 5.58 -3.65
CA PHE A 86 15.49 5.94 -4.57
C PHE A 86 14.18 5.67 -3.87
N TYR A 87 13.31 6.67 -3.81
CA TYR A 87 12.09 6.56 -3.02
C TYR A 87 10.88 7.21 -3.70
N VAL A 88 9.70 6.75 -3.32
CA VAL A 88 8.41 7.30 -3.68
C VAL A 88 7.61 7.54 -2.40
N THR A 89 7.20 8.79 -2.18
CA THR A 89 6.35 9.17 -1.04
C THR A 89 4.93 9.46 -1.51
N PHE A 90 3.99 8.67 -0.99
CA PHE A 90 2.55 8.79 -1.23
C PHE A 90 1.91 9.60 -0.10
N PRO A 91 1.42 10.83 -0.35
CA PRO A 91 0.81 11.64 0.69
C PRO A 91 -0.53 11.05 1.18
N ILE A 92 -0.70 10.94 2.50
CA ILE A 92 -1.88 10.36 3.15
C ILE A 92 -2.87 11.47 3.49
N GLY A 93 -4.05 11.45 2.88
CA GLY A 93 -5.12 12.39 3.20
C GLY A 93 -4.81 13.87 2.82
N PRO A 94 -5.59 14.82 3.35
CA PRO A 94 -5.33 16.26 3.19
C PRO A 94 -4.22 16.73 4.12
N ASN A 95 -3.64 17.91 3.85
CA ASN A 95 -2.69 18.52 4.76
C ASN A 95 -3.36 18.90 6.09
N PHE A 96 -2.63 18.75 7.19
CA PHE A 96 -3.02 19.24 8.51
C PHE A 96 -2.64 20.72 8.64
N GLY A 97 -3.56 21.55 9.10
CA GLY A 97 -3.31 22.98 9.32
C GLY A 97 -4.58 23.81 9.14
N LYS A 98 -4.49 25.10 9.49
CA LYS A 98 -5.58 26.05 9.23
C LYS A 98 -5.66 26.34 7.72
N LYS A 99 -6.82 26.82 7.28
CA LYS A 99 -7.00 27.48 5.98
C LYS A 99 -6.88 29.00 6.17
N PRO A 100 -6.59 29.78 5.13
CA PRO A 100 -6.65 31.25 5.21
C PRO A 100 -8.04 31.74 5.63
N GLU A 101 -8.11 32.95 6.19
CA GLU A 101 -9.38 33.61 6.48
C GLU A 101 -10.17 33.86 5.19
N ASN A 102 -11.51 33.85 5.28
CA ASN A 102 -12.42 34.05 4.14
C ASN A 102 -12.25 33.05 2.97
N VAL A 103 -11.58 31.92 3.21
CA VAL A 103 -11.42 30.83 2.24
C VAL A 103 -12.27 29.64 2.68
N SER A 104 -13.16 29.16 1.81
CA SER A 104 -13.97 27.95 2.05
C SER A 104 -13.12 26.69 1.84
N LYS A 105 -12.27 26.66 0.80
CA LYS A 105 -11.38 25.55 0.46
C LYS A 105 -9.98 26.03 0.11
N PHE A 106 -8.97 25.42 0.72
CA PHE A 106 -7.56 25.70 0.45
C PHE A 106 -6.80 24.41 0.13
N VAL A 107 -6.10 24.39 -0.99
CA VAL A 107 -5.22 23.31 -1.40
C VAL A 107 -3.85 23.92 -1.71
N ASN A 108 -2.84 23.53 -0.96
CA ASN A 108 -1.43 23.81 -1.22
C ASN A 108 -0.64 22.53 -0.99
N ARG A 109 -0.62 21.64 -1.98
CA ARG A 109 -0.15 20.27 -1.78
C ARG A 109 0.79 19.83 -2.90
N GLU A 110 1.88 19.20 -2.46
CA GLU A 110 2.74 18.36 -3.28
C GLU A 110 2.19 16.92 -3.26
N SER A 111 1.92 16.38 -4.45
CA SER A 111 1.32 15.05 -4.66
C SER A 111 2.36 13.93 -4.45
N VAL A 112 2.23 12.81 -5.17
CA VAL A 112 3.21 11.71 -5.17
C VAL A 112 4.58 12.27 -5.54
N GLU A 113 5.53 12.04 -4.64
CA GLU A 113 6.90 12.49 -4.75
C GLU A 113 7.79 11.31 -5.11
N THR A 114 8.56 11.44 -6.18
CA THR A 114 9.61 10.48 -6.55
C THR A 114 10.95 11.16 -6.39
N GLY A 115 11.81 10.62 -5.56
CA GLY A 115 13.08 11.25 -5.20
C GLY A 115 14.27 10.32 -5.20
N PHE A 116 15.42 10.95 -5.24
CA PHE A 116 16.73 10.33 -5.17
C PHE A 116 17.55 11.07 -4.12
N LYS A 117 18.23 10.32 -3.26
CA LYS A 117 19.24 10.83 -2.33
C LYS A 117 20.56 10.15 -2.62
N TYR A 118 21.62 10.93 -2.67
CA TYR A 118 22.99 10.47 -2.72
C TYR A 118 23.66 10.71 -1.37
N TYR A 119 24.30 9.67 -0.86
CA TYR A 119 25.09 9.69 0.37
C TYR A 119 26.57 9.64 0.02
N PRO A 120 27.34 10.72 0.25
CA PRO A 120 28.79 10.71 0.06
C PRO A 120 29.49 9.63 0.89
N TRP A 121 28.92 9.33 2.06
CA TRP A 121 29.35 8.26 2.94
C TRP A 121 28.30 7.16 2.97
N ALA A 122 28.70 5.92 2.68
CA ALA A 122 27.78 4.78 2.70
C ALA A 122 27.02 4.68 4.04
N LEU A 123 25.72 4.40 3.95
CA LEU A 123 24.87 4.06 5.09
C LEU A 123 25.49 2.88 5.86
N LYS A 124 25.74 3.08 7.16
CA LYS A 124 26.26 2.06 8.07
C LYS A 124 25.41 2.07 9.36
N PRO A 125 25.17 0.92 9.99
CA PRO A 125 24.46 0.87 11.26
C PRO A 125 25.10 1.78 12.32
N ASN A 126 24.27 2.42 13.12
CA ASN A 126 24.60 3.35 14.20
C ASN A 126 25.42 4.57 13.76
N ALA A 127 25.20 5.07 12.54
CA ALA A 127 25.91 6.23 12.02
C ALA A 127 24.97 7.28 11.43
N PHE A 128 25.34 8.55 11.58
CA PHE A 128 24.75 9.66 10.85
C PHE A 128 25.43 9.82 9.49
N ARG A 129 24.61 10.05 8.46
CA ARG A 129 25.06 10.22 7.07
C ARG A 129 24.38 11.42 6.43
N PRO A 130 25.14 12.43 5.98
CA PRO A 130 24.55 13.51 5.22
C PRO A 130 24.13 12.99 3.84
N TYR A 131 23.12 13.62 3.27
CA TYR A 131 22.73 13.38 1.89
C TYR A 131 22.44 14.68 1.14
N VAL A 132 22.67 14.62 -0.16
CA VAL A 132 22.14 15.57 -1.13
C VAL A 132 21.19 14.82 -2.03
N GLY A 133 20.05 15.42 -2.36
CA GLY A 133 19.03 14.75 -3.15
C GLY A 133 18.25 15.70 -4.04
N MET A 134 17.39 15.10 -4.84
CA MET A 134 16.43 15.80 -5.68
C MET A 134 15.16 14.97 -5.74
N SER A 135 14.00 15.62 -5.72
CA SER A 135 12.74 14.94 -5.99
C SER A 135 11.95 15.62 -7.07
N PHE A 136 10.93 14.93 -7.57
CA PHE A 136 10.04 15.37 -8.62
C PHE A 136 8.61 15.04 -8.18
N GLN A 137 7.73 16.05 -8.16
CA GLN A 137 6.32 15.88 -7.83
C GLN A 137 5.42 16.89 -8.55
N PRO A 138 4.15 16.54 -8.78
CA PRO A 138 3.11 17.52 -9.07
C PRO A 138 2.83 18.41 -7.86
N PHE A 139 3.00 19.71 -8.02
CA PHE A 139 2.50 20.75 -7.14
C PHE A 139 1.09 21.15 -7.55
N ILE A 140 0.18 21.29 -6.59
CA ILE A 140 -1.22 21.66 -6.80
C ILE A 140 -1.60 22.78 -5.84
N PHE A 141 -2.16 23.84 -6.41
CA PHE A 141 -2.67 24.99 -5.68
C PHE A 141 -4.12 25.31 -6.09
N ARG A 142 -5.00 25.54 -5.12
CA ARG A 142 -6.38 26.00 -5.32
C ARG A 142 -6.91 26.73 -4.09
N ILE A 143 -7.64 27.79 -4.33
CA ILE A 143 -8.39 28.55 -3.33
C ILE A 143 -9.82 28.75 -3.83
N ASP A 144 -10.78 28.46 -2.95
CA ASP A 144 -12.17 28.85 -3.11
C ASP A 144 -12.51 29.87 -2.01
N GLU A 145 -12.84 31.11 -2.36
CA GLU A 145 -13.29 32.12 -1.39
C GLU A 145 -14.66 31.74 -0.80
N THR A 146 -14.97 32.22 0.41
CA THR A 146 -16.28 31.98 1.04
C THR A 146 -17.40 32.77 0.35
N SER A 147 -17.08 33.94 -0.20
CA SER A 147 -17.97 34.80 -1.00
C SER A 147 -18.20 34.29 -2.43
N ASN A 148 -17.58 33.17 -2.81
CA ASN A 148 -17.53 32.71 -4.18
C ASN A 148 -18.93 32.36 -4.72
N LYS A 149 -19.30 32.96 -5.87
CA LYS A 149 -20.59 32.77 -6.56
C LYS A 149 -20.53 31.78 -7.73
N TYR A 150 -19.34 31.26 -8.04
CA TYR A 150 -19.13 30.40 -9.21
C TYR A 150 -19.62 28.95 -9.00
N GLU A 151 -20.21 28.35 -10.04
CA GLU A 151 -20.78 26.99 -9.97
C GLU A 151 -19.74 25.93 -9.54
N TYR A 152 -18.50 26.04 -10.03
CA TYR A 152 -17.44 25.04 -9.79
C TYR A 152 -16.30 25.51 -8.88
N GLY A 153 -16.44 26.69 -8.25
CA GLY A 153 -15.45 27.26 -7.34
C GLY A 153 -14.22 27.85 -8.05
N GLY A 154 -13.10 27.96 -7.35
CA GLY A 154 -11.86 28.55 -7.87
C GLY A 154 -11.08 27.64 -8.82
N SER A 155 -10.13 28.25 -9.54
CA SER A 155 -9.28 27.53 -10.47
C SER A 155 -8.25 26.63 -9.77
N ARG A 156 -7.77 25.59 -10.47
CA ARG A 156 -6.67 24.75 -10.01
C ARG A 156 -5.41 25.07 -10.81
N TYR A 157 -4.40 25.56 -10.12
CA TYR A 157 -3.05 25.66 -10.66
C TYR A 157 -2.26 24.39 -10.37
N SER A 158 -1.46 23.92 -11.32
CA SER A 158 -0.54 22.82 -11.08
C SER A 158 0.68 22.82 -11.98
N ARG A 159 1.79 22.32 -11.47
CA ARG A 159 3.03 22.17 -12.24
C ARG A 159 3.87 21.05 -11.66
N PHE A 160 4.79 20.52 -12.44
CA PHE A 160 5.89 19.77 -11.85
C PHE A 160 6.85 20.73 -11.15
N VAL A 161 7.23 20.37 -9.93
CA VAL A 161 8.33 20.97 -9.19
C VAL A 161 9.38 19.91 -8.95
N SER A 162 10.64 20.35 -8.83
CA SER A 162 11.77 19.45 -8.68
C SER A 162 12.73 19.93 -7.59
N PRO A 163 12.31 19.96 -6.32
CA PRO A 163 13.11 20.56 -5.26
C PRO A 163 14.42 19.81 -5.04
N VAL A 164 15.48 20.55 -4.72
CA VAL A 164 16.73 20.01 -4.21
C VAL A 164 16.59 19.77 -2.71
N GLN A 165 17.22 18.72 -2.22
CA GLN A 165 17.14 18.26 -0.85
C GLN A 165 18.52 18.19 -0.22
N LEU A 166 18.60 18.58 1.04
CA LEU A 166 19.78 18.43 1.88
C LEU A 166 19.32 17.92 3.24
N GLY A 167 20.04 16.96 3.80
CA GLY A 167 19.66 16.45 5.11
C GLY A 167 20.65 15.47 5.69
N ILE A 168 20.23 14.87 6.79
CA ILE A 168 20.98 13.88 7.53
C ILE A 168 20.09 12.67 7.81
N THR A 169 20.69 11.49 7.74
CA THR A 169 20.04 10.22 8.01
C THR A 169 20.80 9.51 9.12
N PHE A 170 20.13 9.24 10.24
CA PHE A 170 20.63 8.30 11.23
C PHE A 170 20.20 6.88 10.85
N THR A 171 21.18 6.01 10.66
CA THR A 171 20.93 4.62 10.28
C THR A 171 21.04 3.74 11.52
N SER A 172 19.96 3.10 11.93
CA SER A 172 19.96 1.97 12.86
C SER A 172 20.18 0.66 12.09
N GLN A 173 20.19 -0.49 12.78
CA GLN A 173 20.25 -1.80 12.12
C GLN A 173 19.04 -2.07 11.22
N LYS A 174 17.88 -1.49 11.54
CA LYS A 174 16.59 -1.79 10.87
C LYS A 174 15.86 -0.57 10.33
N PHE A 175 16.20 0.61 10.83
CA PHE A 175 15.49 1.85 10.53
C PHE A 175 16.46 2.93 10.05
N LEU A 176 15.99 3.78 9.17
CA LEU A 176 16.64 5.02 8.77
C LEU A 176 15.73 6.15 9.24
N PHE A 177 16.28 7.03 10.06
CA PHE A 177 15.62 8.24 10.53
C PHE A 177 16.19 9.41 9.75
N THR A 178 15.38 10.05 8.93
CA THR A 178 15.81 11.14 8.05
C THR A 178 15.29 12.47 8.60
N ALA A 179 16.14 13.48 8.63
CA ALA A 179 15.74 14.87 8.79
C ALA A 179 16.28 15.66 7.59
N GLY A 180 15.45 16.45 6.92
CA GLY A 180 15.81 17.11 5.67
C GLY A 180 15.17 18.48 5.50
N ALA A 181 15.84 19.29 4.69
CA ALA A 181 15.32 20.54 4.14
C ALA A 181 15.22 20.39 2.63
N ARG A 182 14.15 20.92 2.06
CA ARG A 182 13.86 20.94 0.63
C ARG A 182 13.74 22.38 0.16
N TYR A 183 14.49 22.71 -0.88
CA TYR A 183 14.46 24.01 -1.53
C TYR A 183 13.77 23.92 -2.89
N ASN A 184 12.64 24.61 -3.00
CA ASN A 184 11.88 24.76 -4.23
C ASN A 184 12.18 26.14 -4.84
N TRP A 185 13.04 26.17 -5.86
CA TRP A 185 13.42 27.40 -6.56
C TRP A 185 12.27 27.99 -7.40
N ARG A 186 11.22 27.22 -7.70
CA ARG A 186 9.99 27.71 -8.33
C ARG A 186 8.95 27.88 -7.25
N ASN A 187 9.00 28.99 -6.52
CA ASN A 187 8.07 29.32 -5.44
C ASN A 187 7.11 30.47 -5.78
N GLN A 188 7.24 31.08 -6.96
CA GLN A 188 6.33 32.11 -7.46
C GLN A 188 5.55 31.62 -8.69
N PHE A 189 4.31 32.07 -8.83
CA PHE A 189 3.46 31.84 -10.00
C PHE A 189 2.22 32.74 -9.98
N ASP A 190 1.65 32.99 -11.15
CA ASP A 190 0.38 33.69 -11.28
C ASP A 190 -0.82 32.74 -11.12
N TYR A 191 -1.83 33.21 -10.40
CA TYR A 191 -3.04 32.47 -10.08
C TYR A 191 -4.30 33.28 -10.37
N TYR A 192 -5.31 32.64 -10.93
CA TYR A 192 -6.60 33.26 -11.20
C TYR A 192 -7.51 33.16 -9.98
N LEU A 193 -7.83 34.31 -9.37
CA LEU A 193 -8.85 34.42 -8.32
C LEU A 193 -10.27 34.39 -8.92
N SER A 194 -10.43 34.98 -10.11
CA SER A 194 -11.64 34.93 -10.93
C SER A 194 -11.29 34.65 -12.39
N SER A 195 -12.29 34.51 -13.27
CA SER A 195 -12.07 34.35 -14.71
C SER A 195 -11.28 35.50 -15.35
N GLU A 196 -11.28 36.68 -14.72
CA GLU A 196 -10.68 37.92 -15.23
C GLU A 196 -9.53 38.44 -14.36
N LYS A 197 -9.49 38.10 -13.06
CA LYS A 197 -8.50 38.61 -12.11
C LYS A 197 -7.41 37.59 -11.83
N MET A 198 -6.19 37.95 -12.22
CA MET A 198 -4.96 37.23 -11.91
C MET A 198 -4.21 37.93 -10.77
N VAL A 199 -3.60 37.15 -9.88
CA VAL A 199 -2.76 37.64 -8.79
C VAL A 199 -1.50 36.79 -8.66
N PRO A 200 -0.36 37.38 -8.25
CA PRO A 200 0.83 36.62 -7.96
C PRO A 200 0.64 35.81 -6.67
N VAL A 201 1.21 34.60 -6.64
CA VAL A 201 1.29 33.74 -5.46
C VAL A 201 2.74 33.45 -5.18
N THR A 202 3.17 33.70 -3.95
CA THR A 202 4.50 33.33 -3.45
C THR A 202 4.34 32.30 -2.34
N ILE A 203 4.73 31.05 -2.58
CA ILE A 203 4.81 30.03 -1.53
C ILE A 203 6.19 30.06 -0.86
N ASN A 204 6.30 29.42 0.31
CA ASN A 204 7.59 29.25 0.95
C ASN A 204 8.50 28.40 0.06
N PRO A 205 9.73 28.84 -0.26
CA PRO A 205 10.67 28.00 -0.99
C PRO A 205 11.23 26.87 -0.13
N TRP A 206 11.15 26.96 1.20
CA TRP A 206 11.67 25.95 2.13
C TRP A 206 10.56 25.08 2.71
N ASN A 207 10.74 23.77 2.58
CA ASN A 207 9.96 22.76 3.29
C ASN A 207 10.91 21.90 4.11
N PHE A 208 10.48 21.43 5.28
CA PHE A 208 11.30 20.58 6.15
C PHE A 208 10.61 19.24 6.33
N ASN A 209 11.35 18.13 6.31
CA ASN A 209 10.76 16.82 6.49
C ASN A 209 11.50 16.00 7.55
N ILE A 210 10.73 15.19 8.26
CA ILE A 210 11.22 14.12 9.10
C ILE A 210 10.61 12.82 8.61
N GLY A 211 11.42 11.76 8.58
CA GLY A 211 10.99 10.47 8.07
C GLY A 211 11.58 9.33 8.88
N ILE A 212 10.84 8.24 8.93
CA ILE A 212 11.28 6.96 9.48
C ILE A 212 10.95 5.90 8.44
N VAL A 213 11.97 5.28 7.86
CA VAL A 213 11.80 4.15 6.93
C VAL A 213 12.53 2.93 7.46
N ARG A 214 11.97 1.76 7.24
CA ARG A 214 12.50 0.48 7.71
C ARG A 214 13.08 -0.29 6.55
N TYR A 215 14.25 -0.91 6.72
CA TYR A 215 14.75 -1.93 5.80
C TYR A 215 13.79 -3.12 5.77
N MET A 216 13.39 -3.53 4.58
CA MET A 216 12.64 -4.74 4.32
C MET A 216 13.58 -5.72 3.60
N ASP A 217 14.13 -6.66 4.35
CA ASP A 217 14.92 -7.78 3.81
C ASP A 217 13.99 -8.84 3.20
N THR A 218 13.26 -8.52 2.13
CA THR A 218 12.42 -9.50 1.43
C THR A 218 13.23 -10.55 0.69
N ASP A 219 14.50 -10.24 0.36
CA ASP A 219 15.25 -10.98 -0.65
C ASP A 219 16.36 -11.85 -0.05
N LYS A 220 16.70 -11.71 1.24
CA LYS A 220 17.71 -12.56 1.92
C LYS A 220 17.35 -14.05 1.93
N GLY A 221 16.05 -14.37 1.93
CA GLY A 221 15.59 -15.75 1.80
C GLY A 221 15.78 -16.33 0.39
N TYR A 222 15.89 -15.46 -0.62
CA TYR A 222 16.02 -15.85 -2.03
C TYR A 222 17.40 -16.42 -2.34
N SER A 223 18.43 -16.00 -1.61
CA SER A 223 19.79 -16.54 -1.68
C SER A 223 20.04 -17.74 -0.75
N SER A 224 19.04 -18.27 -0.06
CA SER A 224 19.23 -19.49 0.76
C SER A 224 19.45 -20.72 -0.12
N GLU A 225 20.21 -21.71 0.36
CA GLU A 225 20.48 -22.96 -0.39
C GLU A 225 19.18 -23.61 -0.90
N LYS A 226 18.19 -23.76 -0.03
CA LYS A 226 16.87 -24.29 -0.39
C LYS A 226 16.18 -23.49 -1.50
N SER A 227 16.28 -22.16 -1.48
CA SER A 227 15.69 -21.32 -2.53
C SER A 227 16.45 -21.50 -3.85
N VAL A 228 17.78 -21.54 -3.81
CA VAL A 228 18.62 -21.76 -4.99
C VAL A 228 18.33 -23.13 -5.62
N ASP A 229 18.17 -24.18 -4.81
CA ASP A 229 17.76 -25.51 -5.30
C ASP A 229 16.41 -25.46 -6.00
N GLN A 230 15.44 -24.73 -5.45
CA GLN A 230 14.13 -24.54 -6.08
C GLN A 230 14.23 -23.76 -7.39
N LEU A 231 15.10 -22.75 -7.47
CA LEU A 231 15.36 -22.02 -8.72
C LEU A 231 15.99 -22.93 -9.77
N ASN A 232 16.93 -23.78 -9.39
CA ASN A 232 17.55 -24.77 -10.26
C ASN A 232 16.55 -25.83 -10.76
N ILE A 233 15.66 -26.32 -9.89
CA ILE A 233 14.57 -27.22 -10.28
C ILE A 233 13.65 -26.54 -11.30
N LYS A 234 13.25 -25.29 -11.04
CA LYS A 234 12.43 -24.52 -11.98
C LYS A 234 13.13 -24.30 -13.32
N TYR A 235 14.42 -23.97 -13.29
CA TYR A 235 15.25 -23.82 -14.50
C TYR A 235 15.27 -25.11 -15.31
N TYR A 236 15.51 -26.25 -14.66
CA TYR A 236 15.48 -27.55 -15.30
C TYR A 236 14.11 -27.85 -15.92
N VAL A 237 13.02 -27.59 -15.20
CA VAL A 237 11.65 -27.80 -15.71
C VAL A 237 11.36 -26.91 -16.91
N LEU A 238 11.72 -25.62 -16.89
CA LEU A 238 11.52 -24.73 -18.05
C LEU A 238 12.39 -25.13 -19.24
N THR A 239 13.62 -25.60 -18.99
CA THR A 239 14.52 -26.10 -20.03
C THR A 239 13.93 -27.34 -20.70
N LYS A 240 13.49 -28.31 -19.90
CA LYS A 240 12.91 -29.58 -20.36
C LYS A 240 11.63 -29.39 -21.18
N GLU A 241 10.79 -28.43 -20.78
CA GLU A 241 9.49 -28.16 -21.41
C GLU A 241 9.56 -27.05 -22.46
N GLU A 242 10.76 -26.55 -22.79
CA GLU A 242 10.98 -25.41 -23.71
C GLU A 242 10.10 -24.18 -23.37
N ALA A 243 9.88 -23.94 -22.08
CA ALA A 243 8.87 -23.01 -21.55
C ALA A 243 9.44 -21.68 -21.04
N PHE A 244 10.67 -21.32 -21.44
CA PHE A 244 11.27 -20.02 -21.09
C PHE A 244 10.54 -18.85 -21.75
N ASP A 245 10.15 -19.02 -23.02
CA ASP A 245 9.24 -18.11 -23.70
C ASP A 245 7.88 -18.14 -23.02
N SER A 246 7.31 -16.98 -22.76
CA SER A 246 6.18 -16.90 -21.84
C SER A 246 5.17 -15.87 -22.25
N TRP A 247 3.92 -16.31 -22.33
CA TRP A 247 2.79 -15.41 -22.33
C TRP A 247 2.55 -14.89 -20.92
N TYR A 248 2.13 -13.64 -20.85
CA TYR A 248 1.81 -12.98 -19.59
C TYR A 248 0.59 -12.08 -19.69
N VAL A 249 -0.01 -11.86 -18.54
CA VAL A 249 -0.94 -10.77 -18.29
C VAL A 249 -0.30 -9.81 -17.30
N ALA A 250 -0.58 -8.53 -17.43
CA ALA A 250 -0.01 -7.51 -16.58
C ALA A 250 -1.05 -6.47 -16.17
N LEU A 251 -0.96 -6.04 -14.91
CA LEU A 251 -1.85 -5.05 -14.30
C LEU A 251 -1.00 -4.04 -13.56
N GLY A 252 -1.24 -2.75 -13.78
CA GLY A 252 -0.52 -1.72 -13.03
C GLY A 252 -1.20 -0.35 -13.02
N PRO A 253 -0.94 0.47 -12.00
CA PRO A 253 -1.25 1.89 -12.01
C PRO A 253 -0.34 2.68 -12.96
N SER A 254 -0.96 3.54 -13.75
CA SER A 254 -0.29 4.58 -14.54
C SER A 254 -0.73 5.96 -14.09
N ALA A 255 0.08 6.98 -14.38
CA ALA A 255 -0.30 8.38 -14.34
C ALA A 255 0.29 9.11 -15.54
N ALA A 256 -0.35 10.19 -16.00
CA ALA A 256 0.18 11.01 -17.07
C ALA A 256 0.88 12.25 -16.51
N LEU A 257 2.13 12.45 -16.90
CA LEU A 257 2.93 13.63 -16.63
C LEU A 257 2.78 14.57 -17.84
N GLN A 258 2.13 15.71 -17.66
CA GLN A 258 1.90 16.65 -18.76
C GLN A 258 3.22 17.22 -19.28
N MET A 259 3.50 17.00 -20.57
CA MET A 259 4.70 17.49 -21.26
C MET A 259 4.44 18.84 -21.93
N SER A 260 3.43 18.90 -22.81
CA SER A 260 3.03 20.13 -23.49
C SER A 260 1.75 20.71 -22.90
N ARG A 261 1.66 22.04 -22.86
CA ARG A 261 0.43 22.76 -22.49
C ARG A 261 -0.43 22.99 -23.73
N SER A 262 -1.75 22.99 -23.58
CA SER A 262 -2.69 23.14 -24.70
C SER A 262 -2.87 24.60 -25.12
N PRO A 263 -2.52 24.98 -26.38
CA PRO A 263 -2.86 26.30 -26.93
C PRO A 263 -4.34 26.63 -26.87
N TYR A 264 -5.21 25.63 -27.09
CA TYR A 264 -6.67 25.79 -26.97
C TYR A 264 -7.08 26.33 -25.59
N LEU A 265 -6.57 25.71 -24.51
CA LEU A 265 -6.88 26.15 -23.15
C LEU A 265 -6.32 27.54 -22.87
N LYS A 266 -5.10 27.85 -23.37
CA LYS A 266 -4.50 29.18 -23.22
C LYS A 266 -5.36 30.28 -23.83
N LYS A 267 -5.94 30.01 -25.00
CA LYS A 267 -6.71 30.99 -25.76
C LYS A 267 -8.12 31.19 -25.21
N TYR A 268 -8.82 30.11 -24.86
CA TYR A 268 -10.26 30.18 -24.56
C TYR A 268 -10.59 30.13 -23.07
N VAL A 269 -9.74 29.51 -22.25
CA VAL A 269 -9.97 29.30 -20.82
C VAL A 269 -8.64 29.39 -20.04
N PRO A 270 -7.95 30.55 -20.11
CA PRO A 270 -6.57 30.67 -19.64
C PRO A 270 -6.41 30.33 -18.15
N TYR A 271 -7.46 30.51 -17.35
CA TYR A 271 -7.46 30.17 -15.94
C TYR A 271 -7.31 28.66 -15.64
N VAL A 272 -7.64 27.75 -16.57
CA VAL A 272 -7.36 26.31 -16.42
C VAL A 272 -6.14 25.84 -17.22
N HIS A 273 -5.47 26.73 -17.96
CA HIS A 273 -4.34 26.37 -18.83
C HIS A 273 -3.19 25.70 -18.08
N ASN A 274 -2.94 26.13 -16.85
CA ASN A 274 -1.90 25.58 -15.99
C ASN A 274 -2.35 24.30 -15.25
N GLN A 275 -3.59 23.84 -15.43
CA GLN A 275 -4.03 22.59 -14.81
C GLN A 275 -3.44 21.38 -15.55
N MET A 276 -2.82 20.47 -14.81
CA MET A 276 -2.34 19.19 -15.30
C MET A 276 -3.52 18.26 -15.55
N ILE A 277 -3.47 17.58 -16.69
CA ILE A 277 -4.52 16.67 -17.16
C ILE A 277 -3.99 15.24 -17.10
N PHE A 278 -4.85 14.32 -16.66
CA PHE A 278 -4.60 12.89 -16.41
C PHE A 278 -3.51 12.59 -15.37
N SER A 279 -3.28 13.52 -14.43
CA SER A 279 -2.29 13.36 -13.35
C SER A 279 -2.75 12.43 -12.20
N GLY A 280 -3.84 11.68 -12.39
CA GLY A 280 -4.42 10.77 -11.41
C GLY A 280 -4.06 9.31 -11.69
N PHE A 281 -4.62 8.40 -10.89
CA PHE A 281 -4.48 6.96 -11.10
C PHE A 281 -5.24 6.52 -12.36
N VAL A 282 -4.55 5.79 -13.24
CA VAL A 282 -5.07 5.22 -14.48
C VAL A 282 -4.77 3.72 -14.46
N PRO A 283 -5.77 2.83 -14.43
CA PRO A 283 -5.50 1.40 -14.53
C PRO A 283 -4.97 1.06 -15.93
N GLU A 284 -3.93 0.24 -15.98
CA GLU A 284 -3.40 -0.36 -17.19
C GLU A 284 -3.58 -1.88 -17.15
N LEU A 285 -4.07 -2.43 -18.26
CA LEU A 285 -4.08 -3.85 -18.54
C LEU A 285 -3.19 -4.11 -19.74
N ALA A 286 -2.33 -5.13 -19.66
CA ALA A 286 -1.54 -5.56 -20.80
C ALA A 286 -1.50 -7.09 -20.91
N VAL A 287 -1.38 -7.57 -22.14
CA VAL A 287 -1.13 -8.97 -22.46
C VAL A 287 0.03 -9.02 -23.45
N GLY A 288 0.96 -9.93 -23.25
CA GLY A 288 2.13 -9.99 -24.12
C GLY A 288 2.82 -11.32 -24.11
N ARG A 289 3.85 -11.39 -24.94
CA ARG A 289 4.75 -12.53 -25.04
C ARG A 289 6.19 -12.05 -24.88
N TYR A 290 6.87 -12.69 -23.94
CA TYR A 290 8.30 -12.57 -23.72
C TYR A 290 9.04 -13.69 -24.47
N PHE A 291 10.07 -13.31 -25.20
CA PHE A 291 10.97 -14.20 -25.95
C PHE A 291 12.33 -14.19 -25.25
N HIS A 292 12.66 -15.31 -24.60
CA HIS A 292 13.80 -15.40 -23.69
C HIS A 292 15.14 -15.30 -24.42
N LYS A 293 15.32 -16.09 -25.50
CA LYS A 293 16.60 -16.19 -26.23
C LYS A 293 17.03 -14.85 -26.83
N SER A 294 16.08 -14.09 -27.40
CA SER A 294 16.33 -12.79 -28.01
C SER A 294 16.19 -11.61 -27.04
N ARG A 295 15.83 -11.89 -25.77
CA ARG A 295 15.51 -10.87 -24.74
C ARG A 295 14.60 -9.78 -25.29
N PHE A 296 13.49 -10.21 -25.85
CA PHE A 296 12.57 -9.36 -26.61
C PHE A 296 11.14 -9.56 -26.13
N ASN A 297 10.31 -8.54 -26.26
CA ASN A 297 8.93 -8.56 -25.80
C ASN A 297 8.02 -7.90 -26.82
N ILE A 298 6.87 -8.52 -27.08
CA ILE A 298 5.75 -7.90 -27.78
C ILE A 298 4.56 -7.90 -26.85
N ASN A 299 3.85 -6.77 -26.74
CA ASN A 299 2.64 -6.69 -25.94
C ASN A 299 1.58 -5.78 -26.55
N MET A 300 0.35 -6.00 -26.10
CA MET A 300 -0.76 -5.09 -26.27
C MET A 300 -1.15 -4.53 -24.90
N ALA A 301 -1.32 -3.22 -24.81
CA ALA A 301 -1.71 -2.54 -23.58
C ALA A 301 -2.92 -1.62 -23.80
N ALA A 302 -3.88 -1.68 -22.89
CA ALA A 302 -5.11 -0.88 -22.92
C ALA A 302 -5.19 0.03 -21.70
N ARG A 303 -5.50 1.30 -21.92
CA ARG A 303 -5.60 2.34 -20.89
C ARG A 303 -6.78 3.27 -21.17
N TYR A 304 -7.52 3.63 -20.13
CA TYR A 304 -8.61 4.60 -20.22
C TYR A 304 -8.40 5.74 -19.24
N MET A 305 -8.31 6.95 -19.75
CA MET A 305 -8.10 8.17 -19.00
C MET A 305 -9.32 9.09 -19.15
N SER A 306 -9.82 9.60 -18.03
CA SER A 306 -10.94 10.53 -18.01
C SER A 306 -10.74 11.56 -16.90
N GLN A 307 -11.00 12.83 -17.21
CA GLN A 307 -10.91 13.91 -16.22
C GLN A 307 -11.94 15.00 -16.50
N ASN A 308 -12.54 15.49 -15.41
CA ASN A 308 -13.28 16.74 -15.40
C ASN A 308 -12.37 17.88 -14.93
N ILE A 309 -12.19 18.87 -15.78
CA ILE A 309 -11.58 20.15 -15.49
C ILE A 309 -12.71 21.11 -15.13
N LYS A 310 -12.61 21.74 -13.96
CA LYS A 310 -13.66 22.54 -13.36
C LYS A 310 -13.03 23.77 -12.73
N ALA A 311 -13.43 24.95 -13.18
CA ALA A 311 -13.02 26.22 -12.62
C ALA A 311 -14.06 27.28 -12.97
N PHE A 312 -14.43 28.09 -11.99
CA PHE A 312 -15.46 29.11 -12.11
C PHE A 312 -16.77 28.50 -12.64
N ASP A 313 -17.36 29.05 -13.71
CA ASP A 313 -18.56 28.50 -14.35
C ASP A 313 -18.24 27.56 -15.52
N THR A 314 -16.97 27.19 -15.68
CA THR A 314 -16.50 26.36 -16.80
C THR A 314 -16.24 24.92 -16.38
N LYS A 315 -16.80 24.01 -17.18
CA LYS A 315 -16.58 22.57 -17.07
C LYS A 315 -16.15 22.01 -18.43
N ILE A 316 -14.98 21.37 -18.41
CA ILE A 316 -14.42 20.69 -19.57
C ILE A 316 -14.19 19.23 -19.20
N HIS A 317 -14.75 18.33 -19.98
CA HIS A 317 -14.53 16.91 -19.87
C HIS A 317 -13.55 16.46 -20.95
N VAL A 318 -12.49 15.77 -20.55
CA VAL A 318 -11.49 15.22 -21.46
C VAL A 318 -11.34 13.74 -21.23
N THR A 319 -11.29 12.97 -22.32
CA THR A 319 -11.01 11.55 -22.27
C THR A 319 -9.96 11.16 -23.29
N ARG A 320 -9.28 10.05 -22.99
CA ARG A 320 -8.31 9.41 -23.86
C ARG A 320 -8.37 7.90 -23.63
N SER A 321 -8.77 7.16 -24.67
CA SER A 321 -8.68 5.71 -24.70
C SER A 321 -7.51 5.31 -25.57
N SER A 322 -6.56 4.58 -25.01
CA SER A 322 -5.31 4.19 -25.64
C SER A 322 -5.23 2.68 -25.77
N PHE A 323 -5.02 2.21 -27.00
CA PHE A 323 -4.67 0.82 -27.31
C PHE A 323 -3.28 0.80 -27.95
N ALA A 324 -2.30 0.28 -27.24
CA ALA A 324 -0.90 0.26 -27.64
C ALA A 324 -0.49 -1.13 -28.12
N LEU A 325 0.26 -1.20 -29.21
CA LEU A 325 1.09 -2.33 -29.60
C LEU A 325 2.55 -1.94 -29.37
N GLU A 326 3.21 -2.64 -28.46
CA GLU A 326 4.56 -2.33 -28.00
C GLU A 326 5.50 -3.48 -28.32
N ALA A 327 6.67 -3.13 -28.86
CA ALA A 327 7.76 -4.06 -29.08
C ALA A 327 9.03 -3.47 -28.47
N TYR A 328 9.67 -4.17 -27.54
CA TYR A 328 10.89 -3.69 -26.91
C TYR A 328 11.89 -4.79 -26.62
N ARG A 329 13.16 -4.39 -26.54
CA ARG A 329 14.29 -5.25 -26.25
C ARG A 329 14.88 -4.87 -24.91
N PHE A 330 15.21 -5.88 -24.12
CA PHE A 330 15.96 -5.67 -22.88
C PHE A 330 17.43 -5.46 -23.22
N LEU A 331 18.04 -4.44 -22.61
CA LEU A 331 19.37 -3.97 -22.97
C LEU A 331 20.47 -4.78 -22.27
N PHE A 332 20.33 -5.03 -20.98
CA PHE A 332 21.28 -5.82 -20.19
C PHE A 332 20.60 -6.25 -18.89
N ASN A 333 21.21 -7.17 -18.14
CA ASN A 333 20.80 -7.49 -16.78
C ASN A 333 21.94 -7.11 -15.84
N TYR A 334 21.73 -6.07 -15.03
CA TYR A 334 22.67 -5.68 -14.00
C TYR A 334 22.08 -6.03 -12.62
N ARG A 335 22.47 -7.20 -12.10
CA ARG A 335 22.07 -7.69 -10.77
C ARG A 335 20.55 -7.70 -10.53
N GLY A 336 19.79 -8.03 -11.58
CA GLY A 336 18.34 -8.08 -11.57
C GLY A 336 17.63 -6.79 -11.98
N PHE A 337 18.36 -5.69 -12.23
CA PHE A 337 17.83 -4.53 -12.92
C PHE A 337 17.96 -4.71 -14.43
N VAL A 338 16.83 -4.80 -15.14
CA VAL A 338 16.80 -5.14 -16.56
C VAL A 338 16.12 -4.03 -17.38
N PRO A 339 16.86 -2.99 -17.82
CA PRO A 339 16.29 -1.90 -18.59
C PRO A 339 15.91 -2.34 -20.01
N PHE A 340 14.88 -1.72 -20.58
CA PHE A 340 14.42 -1.95 -21.94
C PHE A 340 14.01 -0.66 -22.64
N VAL A 341 13.98 -0.72 -23.97
CA VAL A 341 13.52 0.36 -24.84
C VAL A 341 12.94 -0.22 -26.14
N GLY A 342 11.95 0.46 -26.72
CA GLY A 342 11.44 0.12 -28.03
C GLY A 342 10.32 1.04 -28.52
N PRO A 343 9.86 0.83 -29.77
CA PRO A 343 8.73 1.57 -30.33
C PRO A 343 7.38 1.16 -29.72
N SER A 344 6.44 2.10 -29.78
CA SER A 344 5.03 1.89 -29.41
C SER A 344 4.13 2.49 -30.48
N LEU A 345 3.24 1.68 -31.07
CA LEU A 345 2.21 2.13 -31.99
C LEU A 345 0.87 2.15 -31.26
N ASN A 346 0.19 3.28 -31.24
CA ASN A 346 -0.99 3.47 -30.41
C ASN A 346 -2.17 3.93 -31.24
N LEU A 347 -3.32 3.28 -31.05
CA LEU A 347 -4.61 3.77 -31.51
C LEU A 347 -5.25 4.57 -30.37
N GLU A 348 -5.45 5.85 -30.61
CA GLU A 348 -5.82 6.85 -29.59
C GLU A 348 -7.18 7.45 -29.92
N TYR A 349 -8.18 7.18 -29.09
CA TYR A 349 -9.47 7.86 -29.17
C TYR A 349 -9.47 9.03 -28.18
N LEU A 350 -9.48 10.25 -28.71
CA LEU A 350 -9.39 11.49 -27.94
C LEU A 350 -10.72 12.22 -27.96
N THR A 351 -11.19 12.67 -26.80
CA THR A 351 -12.41 13.50 -26.71
C THR A 351 -12.16 14.73 -25.86
N LEU A 352 -12.69 15.85 -26.36
CA LEU A 352 -12.88 17.10 -25.63
C LEU A 352 -14.37 17.45 -25.67
N ASP A 353 -14.97 17.59 -24.50
CA ASP A 353 -16.32 18.11 -24.33
C ASP A 353 -16.25 19.35 -23.44
N HIS A 354 -16.21 20.52 -24.07
CA HIS A 354 -16.25 21.81 -23.41
C HIS A 354 -17.72 22.25 -23.36
N LYS A 355 -18.34 22.07 -22.19
CA LYS A 355 -19.78 22.30 -21.98
C LYS A 355 -20.21 23.64 -22.56
N GLU A 356 -21.33 23.64 -23.29
CA GLU A 356 -21.93 24.82 -23.92
C GLU A 356 -21.07 25.54 -24.99
N ARG A 357 -19.88 25.02 -25.30
CA ARG A 357 -19.00 25.58 -26.34
C ARG A 357 -18.80 24.64 -27.51
N ILE A 358 -18.17 23.49 -27.28
CA ILE A 358 -17.81 22.57 -28.36
C ILE A 358 -17.55 21.15 -27.85
N LYS A 359 -17.96 20.16 -28.64
CA LYS A 359 -17.63 18.76 -28.44
C LYS A 359 -16.92 18.22 -29.67
N VAL A 360 -15.69 17.75 -29.50
CA VAL A 360 -14.86 17.20 -30.57
C VAL A 360 -14.31 15.87 -30.11
N ASN A 361 -14.32 14.89 -31.00
CA ASN A 361 -13.63 13.63 -30.84
C ASN A 361 -12.86 13.29 -32.11
N ASP A 362 -11.79 12.49 -31.97
CA ASP A 362 -11.00 12.02 -33.10
C ASP A 362 -10.26 10.73 -32.72
N THR A 363 -10.09 9.84 -33.70
CA THR A 363 -9.30 8.62 -33.57
C THR A 363 -7.99 8.80 -34.32
N LYS A 364 -6.87 8.72 -33.61
CA LYS A 364 -5.54 8.96 -34.17
C LYS A 364 -4.64 7.75 -34.01
N LEU A 365 -3.83 7.50 -35.03
CA LEU A 365 -2.67 6.64 -34.91
C LEU A 365 -1.49 7.48 -34.40
N ALA A 366 -0.87 7.04 -33.33
CA ALA A 366 0.23 7.74 -32.67
C ALA A 366 1.46 6.83 -32.55
N LEU A 367 2.58 7.32 -33.05
CA LEU A 367 3.89 6.68 -32.85
C LEU A 367 4.53 7.23 -31.58
N GLY A 368 4.99 6.35 -30.73
CA GLY A 368 5.63 6.66 -29.46
C GLY A 368 6.83 5.78 -29.19
N ILE A 369 7.46 6.06 -28.05
CA ILE A 369 8.56 5.28 -27.50
C ILE A 369 8.11 4.74 -26.15
N VAL A 370 8.43 3.48 -25.89
CA VAL A 370 8.34 2.86 -24.57
C VAL A 370 9.74 2.56 -24.06
N LEU A 371 10.00 2.91 -22.82
CA LEU A 371 11.23 2.59 -22.11
C LEU A 371 10.92 2.28 -20.66
N GLY A 372 11.77 1.52 -20.00
CA GLY A 372 11.47 1.09 -18.63
C GLY A 372 12.48 0.08 -18.15
N TRP A 373 12.11 -0.62 -17.08
CA TRP A 373 12.92 -1.70 -16.53
C TRP A 373 12.08 -2.73 -15.79
N ASP A 374 12.58 -3.96 -15.77
CA ASP A 374 12.10 -5.02 -14.90
C ASP A 374 13.03 -5.18 -13.70
N ILE A 375 12.43 -5.49 -12.55
CA ILE A 375 13.13 -6.09 -11.42
C ILE A 375 12.95 -7.61 -11.56
N ASN A 376 14.00 -8.27 -12.04
CA ASN A 376 14.02 -9.69 -12.38
C ASN A 376 15.25 -10.35 -11.74
N LEU A 377 15.09 -10.96 -10.56
CA LEU A 377 16.20 -11.58 -9.85
C LEU A 377 16.61 -12.92 -10.46
N SER A 378 15.69 -13.63 -11.13
CA SER A 378 15.98 -14.86 -11.86
C SER A 378 15.05 -15.09 -13.05
N ASP A 379 15.58 -15.65 -14.13
CA ASP A 379 14.82 -15.86 -15.36
C ASP A 379 13.71 -16.92 -15.28
N VAL A 380 13.56 -17.58 -14.12
CA VAL A 380 12.58 -18.65 -13.86
C VAL A 380 11.34 -18.20 -13.09
N GLU A 381 11.25 -16.91 -12.76
CA GLU A 381 10.13 -16.38 -11.99
C GLU A 381 8.79 -16.49 -12.72
N THR A 382 7.72 -16.67 -11.94
CA THR A 382 6.34 -16.68 -12.45
C THR A 382 5.75 -15.28 -12.55
N SER A 383 6.42 -14.28 -12.00
CA SER A 383 5.99 -12.89 -12.02
C SER A 383 7.17 -11.95 -11.83
N VAL A 384 7.11 -10.77 -12.44
CA VAL A 384 8.09 -9.69 -12.25
C VAL A 384 7.39 -8.36 -12.01
N LEU A 385 8.11 -7.41 -11.41
CA LEU A 385 7.67 -6.02 -11.30
C LEU A 385 8.31 -5.20 -12.42
N ARG A 386 7.47 -4.48 -13.17
CA ARG A 386 7.88 -3.68 -14.33
C ARG A 386 7.53 -2.21 -14.13
N THR A 387 8.44 -1.31 -14.45
CA THR A 387 8.16 0.13 -14.57
C THR A 387 8.16 0.49 -16.05
N ASN A 388 7.13 1.17 -16.55
CA ASN A 388 7.06 1.62 -17.95
C ASN A 388 6.92 3.13 -18.04
N LEU A 389 7.65 3.74 -18.97
CA LEU A 389 7.50 5.12 -19.40
C LEU A 389 7.14 5.13 -20.88
N ARG A 390 6.07 5.86 -21.24
CA ARG A 390 5.62 5.97 -22.63
C ARG A 390 5.46 7.42 -23.02
N TYR A 391 6.04 7.78 -24.15
CA TYR A 391 5.95 9.13 -24.67
C TYR A 391 5.48 9.14 -26.12
N MET A 392 4.48 9.96 -26.40
CA MET A 392 3.77 10.01 -27.68
C MET A 392 3.82 11.44 -28.21
N PRO A 393 4.95 11.82 -28.85
CA PRO A 393 5.25 13.22 -29.15
C PRO A 393 4.20 13.84 -30.06
N GLY A 394 3.70 15.01 -29.66
CA GLY A 394 2.80 15.81 -30.48
C GLY A 394 1.41 15.23 -30.67
N LEU A 395 0.97 14.24 -29.89
CA LEU A 395 -0.43 13.81 -29.87
C LEU A 395 -1.36 14.97 -29.45
N HIS A 396 -2.33 15.31 -30.28
CA HIS A 396 -3.24 16.42 -30.03
C HIS A 396 -4.57 16.25 -30.78
N LEU A 397 -5.62 16.90 -30.29
CA LEU A 397 -6.89 17.12 -30.97
C LEU A 397 -6.91 18.53 -31.57
N LYS A 398 -7.42 18.70 -32.80
CA LYS A 398 -7.61 20.03 -33.40
C LYS A 398 -9.00 20.54 -33.03
N VAL A 399 -9.08 21.72 -32.44
CA VAL A 399 -10.33 22.31 -31.93
C VAL A 399 -10.30 23.81 -32.22
N ASP A 400 -11.23 24.33 -33.01
CA ASP A 400 -11.30 25.75 -33.42
C ASP A 400 -9.97 26.31 -33.97
N GLY A 401 -9.27 25.52 -34.79
CA GLY A 401 -7.96 25.88 -35.34
C GLY A 401 -6.81 25.89 -34.31
N GLN A 402 -7.07 25.55 -33.04
CA GLN A 402 -6.08 25.39 -31.99
C GLN A 402 -5.79 23.91 -31.70
N LYS A 403 -4.69 23.64 -30.99
CA LYS A 403 -4.35 22.30 -30.52
C LYS A 403 -4.76 22.13 -29.06
N MET A 404 -5.45 21.03 -28.77
CA MET A 404 -5.60 20.49 -27.43
C MET A 404 -4.64 19.31 -27.28
N MET A 405 -3.62 19.43 -26.44
CA MET A 405 -2.52 18.46 -26.33
C MET A 405 -2.90 17.24 -25.49
N TYR A 406 -2.40 16.07 -25.88
CA TYR A 406 -2.54 14.78 -25.20
C TYR A 406 -1.21 13.99 -25.17
N ASP A 407 -0.10 14.63 -25.54
CA ASP A 407 1.26 14.08 -25.67
C ASP A 407 1.96 13.91 -24.31
N TYR A 408 1.22 13.50 -23.30
CA TYR A 408 1.72 13.38 -21.95
C TYR A 408 2.63 12.17 -21.81
N LEU A 409 3.64 12.27 -20.95
CA LEU A 409 4.53 11.17 -20.59
C LEU A 409 3.79 10.28 -19.61
N GLU A 410 3.39 9.10 -20.04
CA GLU A 410 2.72 8.12 -19.18
C GLU A 410 3.76 7.38 -18.36
N PHE A 411 3.57 7.37 -17.05
CA PHE A 411 4.44 6.72 -16.08
C PHE A 411 3.66 5.64 -15.35
N ASN A 412 3.99 4.38 -15.63
CA ASN A 412 3.53 3.21 -14.89
C ASN A 412 4.53 2.91 -13.78
N PHE A 413 4.15 3.22 -12.53
CA PHE A 413 5.06 3.17 -11.38
C PHE A 413 5.50 1.74 -11.05
N ILE A 414 4.55 0.79 -11.02
CA ILE A 414 4.79 -0.62 -10.68
C ILE A 414 3.70 -1.46 -11.34
N GLN A 415 4.02 -2.13 -12.44
CA GLN A 415 3.17 -3.11 -13.11
C GLN A 415 3.53 -4.51 -12.64
N TYR A 416 2.54 -5.25 -12.15
CA TYR A 416 2.69 -6.67 -11.86
C TYR A 416 2.50 -7.47 -13.14
N VAL A 417 3.55 -8.15 -13.60
CA VAL A 417 3.57 -9.00 -14.79
C VAL A 417 3.52 -10.46 -14.34
N TYR A 418 2.56 -11.24 -14.84
CA TYR A 418 2.32 -12.62 -14.43
C TYR A 418 2.41 -13.59 -15.62
N PHE A 419 3.40 -14.47 -15.58
CA PHE A 419 3.69 -15.47 -16.61
C PHE A 419 2.88 -16.76 -16.37
N PHE A 420 1.64 -16.79 -16.85
CA PHE A 420 0.72 -17.91 -16.62
C PHE A 420 1.19 -19.23 -17.25
N ASN A 421 1.93 -19.18 -18.36
CA ASN A 421 2.52 -20.37 -18.98
C ASN A 421 3.49 -21.09 -18.05
N ARG A 422 4.43 -20.35 -17.44
CA ARG A 422 5.42 -20.91 -16.49
C ARG A 422 4.72 -21.57 -15.30
N VAL A 423 3.68 -20.93 -14.78
CA VAL A 423 2.90 -21.48 -13.66
C VAL A 423 2.26 -22.81 -14.04
N ASN A 424 1.66 -22.89 -15.22
CA ASN A 424 1.06 -24.14 -15.70
C ASN A 424 2.12 -25.23 -15.90
N THR A 425 3.30 -24.88 -16.43
CA THR A 425 4.44 -25.81 -16.53
C THR A 425 4.87 -26.33 -15.17
N TYR A 426 5.07 -25.47 -14.18
CA TYR A 426 5.46 -25.89 -12.83
C TYR A 426 4.40 -26.76 -12.14
N LYS A 427 3.11 -26.48 -12.36
CA LYS A 427 2.02 -27.29 -11.80
C LYS A 427 2.08 -28.76 -12.25
N LYS A 428 2.53 -29.06 -13.48
CA LYS A 428 2.70 -30.44 -13.96
C LYS A 428 3.66 -31.27 -13.09
N TYR A 429 4.64 -30.62 -12.48
CA TYR A 429 5.72 -31.24 -11.70
C TYR A 429 5.50 -31.13 -10.19
N ARG A 430 4.40 -30.50 -9.74
CA ARG A 430 4.04 -30.41 -8.33
C ARG A 430 3.35 -31.72 -7.91
N LYS A 431 4.00 -32.51 -7.05
CA LYS A 431 3.41 -33.75 -6.51
C LYS A 431 2.13 -33.39 -5.73
N ASN A 432 0.97 -33.89 -6.16
CA ASN A 432 -0.29 -33.68 -5.45
C ASN A 432 -0.28 -34.50 -4.17
N ASN A 433 0.16 -33.90 -3.08
CA ASN A 433 0.05 -34.48 -1.75
C ASN A 433 -1.25 -33.97 -1.12
N HIS A 434 -2.27 -34.80 -0.98
CA HIS A 434 -3.59 -34.39 -0.46
C HIS A 434 -3.49 -33.66 0.88
N MET A 435 -2.53 -34.05 1.72
CA MET A 435 -2.21 -33.39 2.99
C MET A 435 -1.69 -31.96 2.79
N GLU A 436 -0.78 -31.72 1.85
CA GLU A 436 -0.26 -30.37 1.56
C GLU A 436 -1.34 -29.46 0.97
N SER A 437 -2.21 -30.01 0.12
CA SER A 437 -3.37 -29.28 -0.41
C SER A 437 -4.31 -28.86 0.70
N PHE A 438 -4.64 -29.77 1.64
CA PHE A 438 -5.47 -29.45 2.81
C PHE A 438 -4.84 -28.35 3.67
N VAL A 439 -3.56 -28.49 4.05
CA VAL A 439 -2.83 -27.48 4.84
C VAL A 439 -2.81 -26.12 4.14
N SER A 440 -2.51 -26.10 2.84
CA SER A 440 -2.47 -24.87 2.04
C SER A 440 -3.83 -24.18 1.97
N ILE A 441 -4.91 -24.94 1.75
CA ILE A 441 -6.28 -24.41 1.69
C ILE A 441 -6.70 -23.89 3.06
N SER A 442 -6.49 -24.66 4.14
CA SER A 442 -6.80 -24.24 5.50
C SER A 442 -6.04 -22.98 5.89
N THR A 443 -4.76 -22.88 5.55
CA THR A 443 -3.96 -21.66 5.82
C THR A 443 -4.48 -20.47 5.03
N PHE A 444 -4.82 -20.65 3.75
CA PHE A 444 -5.39 -19.59 2.93
C PHE A 444 -6.71 -19.06 3.52
N ILE A 445 -7.64 -19.95 3.86
CA ILE A 445 -8.92 -19.60 4.48
C ILE A 445 -8.68 -18.89 5.83
N HIS A 446 -7.81 -19.46 6.68
CA HIS A 446 -7.49 -18.90 7.99
C HIS A 446 -6.98 -17.46 7.88
N VAL A 447 -6.02 -17.20 6.99
CA VAL A 447 -5.42 -15.88 6.80
C VAL A 447 -6.44 -14.90 6.23
N MET A 448 -7.19 -15.28 5.19
CA MET A 448 -8.19 -14.41 4.56
C MET A 448 -9.30 -14.02 5.54
N VAL A 449 -9.88 -15.00 6.25
CA VAL A 449 -10.92 -14.73 7.25
C VAL A 449 -10.35 -13.94 8.44
N GLY A 450 -9.11 -14.24 8.85
CA GLY A 450 -8.38 -13.48 9.87
C GLY A 450 -8.28 -11.99 9.55
N PHE A 451 -7.86 -11.63 8.33
CA PHE A 451 -7.81 -10.24 7.88
C PHE A 451 -9.19 -9.57 7.89
N ILE A 452 -10.23 -10.25 7.43
CA ILE A 452 -11.60 -9.72 7.46
C ILE A 452 -12.02 -9.43 8.90
N VAL A 453 -11.84 -10.38 9.82
CA VAL A 453 -12.21 -10.24 11.23
C VAL A 453 -11.45 -9.10 11.92
N LEU A 454 -10.15 -8.94 11.63
CA LEU A 454 -9.33 -7.83 12.13
C LEU A 454 -9.87 -6.46 11.69
N ILE A 455 -10.36 -6.36 10.45
CA ILE A 455 -10.99 -5.13 9.95
C ILE A 455 -12.38 -4.94 10.60
N LEU A 456 -13.18 -6.00 10.76
CA LEU A 456 -14.53 -5.88 11.30
C LEU A 456 -14.58 -5.46 12.76
N GLY A 457 -13.57 -5.80 13.59
CA GLY A 457 -13.54 -5.43 15.02
C GLY A 457 -13.67 -3.92 15.27
N PRO A 458 -12.79 -3.07 14.71
CA PRO A 458 -12.89 -1.61 14.83
C PRO A 458 -14.17 -1.05 14.19
N PHE A 459 -14.60 -1.59 13.04
CA PHE A 459 -15.85 -1.18 12.41
C PHE A 459 -17.07 -1.45 13.30
N ALA A 460 -17.12 -2.59 13.99
CA ALA A 460 -18.21 -2.90 14.93
C ALA A 460 -18.32 -1.87 16.06
N LEU A 461 -17.18 -1.32 16.51
CA LEU A 461 -17.12 -0.27 17.54
C LEU A 461 -17.56 1.10 17.01
N LEU A 462 -17.19 1.44 15.76
CA LEU A 462 -17.61 2.70 15.13
C LEU A 462 -19.14 2.76 14.94
N TYR A 463 -19.74 1.64 14.53
CA TYR A 463 -21.18 1.54 14.28
C TYR A 463 -22.00 1.14 15.50
N LYS A 464 -21.45 1.17 16.72
CA LYS A 464 -22.16 0.74 17.95
C LYS A 464 -23.49 1.46 18.20
N LYS A 465 -23.65 2.71 17.72
CA LYS A 465 -24.90 3.47 17.83
C LYS A 465 -25.97 3.02 16.84
N ASN A 466 -25.59 2.35 15.76
CA ASN A 466 -26.50 1.79 14.77
C ASN A 466 -26.69 0.29 15.02
N ARG A 467 -27.80 -0.06 15.70
CA ARG A 467 -28.05 -1.43 16.17
C ARG A 467 -28.11 -2.46 15.06
N SER A 468 -28.69 -2.14 13.90
CA SER A 468 -28.84 -3.10 12.79
C SER A 468 -27.48 -3.41 12.16
N VAL A 469 -26.69 -2.36 11.86
CA VAL A 469 -25.35 -2.50 11.27
C VAL A 469 -24.40 -3.20 12.24
N HIS A 470 -24.39 -2.80 13.52
CA HIS A 470 -23.57 -3.47 14.54
C HIS A 470 -23.92 -4.96 14.67
N ALA A 471 -25.21 -5.32 14.64
CA ALA A 471 -25.63 -6.72 14.74
C ALA A 471 -25.19 -7.56 13.52
N ILE A 472 -25.24 -7.00 12.30
CA ILE A 472 -24.76 -7.69 11.09
C ILE A 472 -23.25 -7.90 11.17
N ILE A 473 -22.49 -6.84 11.45
CA ILE A 473 -21.03 -6.89 11.60
C ILE A 473 -20.65 -7.89 12.70
N GLY A 474 -21.33 -7.85 13.84
CA GLY A 474 -21.09 -8.76 14.97
C GLY A 474 -21.34 -10.23 14.62
N LYS A 475 -22.38 -10.55 13.85
CA LYS A 475 -22.62 -11.93 13.37
C LYS A 475 -21.52 -12.41 12.43
N VAL A 476 -21.10 -11.57 11.47
CA VAL A 476 -19.99 -11.90 10.56
C VAL A 476 -18.69 -12.08 11.33
N TYR A 477 -18.43 -11.24 12.34
CA TYR A 477 -17.28 -11.37 13.22
C TYR A 477 -17.27 -12.71 13.97
N VAL A 478 -18.38 -13.08 14.62
CA VAL A 478 -18.50 -14.35 15.35
C VAL A 478 -18.31 -15.55 14.41
N PHE A 479 -18.96 -15.55 13.24
CA PHE A 479 -18.82 -16.61 12.25
C PHE A 479 -17.38 -16.71 11.72
N GLY A 480 -16.73 -15.57 11.45
CA GLY A 480 -15.33 -15.51 11.04
C GLY A 480 -14.40 -16.09 12.11
N MET A 481 -14.59 -15.71 13.38
CA MET A 481 -13.84 -16.28 14.50
C MET A 481 -14.03 -17.79 14.65
N THR A 482 -15.23 -18.32 14.37
CA THR A 482 -15.46 -19.78 14.34
C THR A 482 -14.67 -20.46 13.24
N ILE A 483 -14.62 -19.90 12.02
CA ILE A 483 -13.81 -20.45 10.93
C ILE A 483 -12.32 -20.42 11.28
N ILE A 484 -11.84 -19.30 11.86
CA ILE A 484 -10.45 -19.15 12.31
C ILE A 484 -10.11 -20.23 13.34
N PHE A 485 -10.98 -20.46 14.33
CA PHE A 485 -10.81 -21.51 15.32
C PHE A 485 -10.75 -22.90 14.67
N LEU A 486 -11.74 -23.27 13.85
CA LEU A 486 -11.80 -24.58 13.20
C LEU A 486 -10.61 -24.86 12.27
N THR A 487 -10.10 -23.84 11.59
CA THR A 487 -8.90 -23.97 10.74
C THR A 487 -7.61 -24.00 11.57
N ALA A 488 -7.55 -23.32 12.72
CA ALA A 488 -6.38 -23.32 13.59
C ALA A 488 -6.11 -24.67 14.26
N LEU A 489 -7.15 -25.46 14.59
CA LEU A 489 -6.99 -26.76 15.23
C LEU A 489 -6.10 -27.73 14.43
N PRO A 490 -6.45 -28.11 13.18
CA PRO A 490 -5.65 -29.04 12.41
C PRO A 490 -4.28 -28.45 12.04
N LEU A 491 -4.21 -27.15 11.74
CA LEU A 491 -2.93 -26.48 11.43
C LEU A 491 -1.97 -26.55 12.63
N SER A 492 -2.45 -26.33 13.84
CA SER A 492 -1.63 -26.39 15.05
C SER A 492 -1.11 -27.80 15.31
N VAL A 493 -1.92 -28.83 15.06
CA VAL A 493 -1.50 -30.24 15.22
C VAL A 493 -0.46 -30.62 14.15
N VAL A 494 -0.74 -30.33 12.88
CA VAL A 494 0.18 -30.67 11.76
C VAL A 494 1.55 -30.00 11.93
N HIS A 495 1.56 -28.73 12.37
CA HIS A 495 2.80 -27.99 12.61
C HIS A 495 3.39 -28.20 14.02
N LYS A 496 2.81 -29.09 14.83
CA LYS A 496 3.22 -29.39 16.22
C LYS A 496 3.30 -28.14 17.11
N LYS A 497 2.42 -27.16 16.88
CA LYS A 497 2.31 -25.90 17.63
C LYS A 497 1.28 -26.02 18.77
N TRP A 498 1.56 -26.89 19.74
CA TRP A 498 0.65 -27.21 20.86
C TRP A 498 0.22 -26.00 21.69
N PHE A 499 1.11 -25.03 21.89
CA PHE A 499 0.77 -23.80 22.59
C PHE A 499 -0.32 -22.99 21.85
N LEU A 500 -0.20 -22.83 20.52
CA LEU A 500 -1.20 -22.13 19.72
C LEU A 500 -2.53 -22.88 19.65
N LEU A 501 -2.49 -24.21 19.72
CA LEU A 501 -3.68 -25.04 19.83
C LEU A 501 -4.49 -24.65 21.07
N PHE A 502 -3.87 -24.61 22.25
CA PHE A 502 -4.60 -24.26 23.48
C PHE A 502 -5.08 -22.80 23.51
N ILE A 503 -4.27 -21.85 23.01
CA ILE A 503 -4.67 -20.44 22.91
C ILE A 503 -5.88 -20.24 21.99
N SER A 504 -6.05 -21.11 20.98
CA SER A 504 -7.24 -21.06 20.11
C SER A 504 -8.53 -21.30 20.91
N PHE A 505 -8.51 -22.22 21.90
CA PHE A 505 -9.64 -22.45 22.81
C PHE A 505 -9.85 -21.28 23.76
N PHE A 506 -8.79 -20.72 24.35
CA PHE A 506 -8.88 -19.53 25.20
C PHE A 506 -9.59 -18.37 24.49
N THR A 507 -9.13 -18.05 23.27
CA THR A 507 -9.68 -16.94 22.49
C THR A 507 -11.11 -17.21 22.02
N TYR A 508 -11.39 -18.43 21.55
CA TYR A 508 -12.72 -18.80 21.06
C TYR A 508 -13.74 -18.91 22.19
N TYR A 509 -13.31 -19.29 23.41
CA TYR A 509 -14.15 -19.27 24.60
C TYR A 509 -14.73 -17.87 24.85
N SER A 510 -13.91 -16.81 24.75
CA SER A 510 -14.42 -15.44 24.85
C SER A 510 -15.45 -15.10 23.76
N VAL A 511 -15.25 -15.56 22.51
CA VAL A 511 -16.28 -15.37 21.45
C VAL A 511 -17.60 -16.02 21.86
N CYS A 512 -17.54 -17.28 22.33
CA CYS A 512 -18.70 -18.03 22.77
C CYS A 512 -19.42 -17.32 23.92
N ILE A 513 -18.73 -16.96 25.00
CA ILE A 513 -19.35 -16.29 26.15
C ILE A 513 -19.93 -14.92 25.76
N GLY A 514 -19.22 -14.15 24.94
CA GLY A 514 -19.68 -12.87 24.44
C GLY A 514 -20.98 -12.99 23.62
N TYR A 515 -21.07 -13.99 22.74
CA TYR A 515 -22.27 -14.25 21.94
C TYR A 515 -23.42 -14.83 22.78
N ARG A 516 -23.12 -15.81 23.65
CA ARG A 516 -24.11 -16.47 24.51
C ARG A 516 -24.73 -15.52 25.52
N ALA A 517 -24.01 -14.48 25.97
CA ALA A 517 -24.58 -13.43 26.81
C ALA A 517 -25.80 -12.74 26.18
N LEU A 518 -25.86 -12.61 24.85
CA LEU A 518 -27.01 -12.03 24.15
C LEU A 518 -28.24 -12.96 24.11
N ILE A 519 -28.02 -14.27 24.25
CA ILE A 519 -29.08 -15.28 24.25
C ILE A 519 -29.59 -15.47 25.69
N ILE A 520 -28.67 -15.58 26.64
CA ILE A 520 -28.99 -15.83 28.05
C ILE A 520 -29.64 -14.60 28.70
N LYS A 521 -29.40 -13.38 28.23
CA LYS A 521 -30.06 -12.17 28.80
C LYS A 521 -31.59 -12.25 28.85
N ASN A 522 -32.21 -13.04 27.97
CA ASN A 522 -33.65 -13.24 27.87
C ASN A 522 -34.05 -14.70 28.17
N GLY A 523 -33.15 -15.53 28.70
CA GLY A 523 -33.35 -16.98 28.85
C GLY A 523 -32.48 -17.61 29.94
N LYS A 524 -32.31 -18.92 29.88
CA LYS A 524 -31.46 -19.68 30.83
C LYS A 524 -30.29 -20.34 30.08
N ARG A 525 -29.23 -20.69 30.81
CA ARG A 525 -28.13 -21.51 30.26
C ARG A 525 -28.69 -22.85 29.78
N LYS A 526 -28.17 -23.31 28.63
CA LYS A 526 -28.46 -24.63 28.05
C LYS A 526 -27.28 -25.57 28.33
N PHE A 527 -27.48 -26.86 28.09
CA PHE A 527 -26.42 -27.87 28.14
C PHE A 527 -25.17 -27.45 27.33
N LEU A 528 -25.36 -26.84 26.16
CA LEU A 528 -24.27 -26.32 25.34
C LEU A 528 -23.37 -25.33 26.08
N ASP A 529 -23.92 -24.49 26.97
CA ASP A 529 -23.12 -23.53 27.72
C ASP A 529 -22.20 -24.20 28.74
N TRP A 530 -22.65 -25.29 29.35
CA TRP A 530 -21.85 -26.11 30.26
C TRP A 530 -20.77 -26.88 29.52
N LEU A 531 -21.09 -27.40 28.33
CA LEU A 531 -20.12 -28.06 27.46
C LEU A 531 -19.02 -27.09 27.02
N ILE A 532 -19.36 -25.84 26.69
CA ILE A 532 -18.39 -24.80 26.34
C ILE A 532 -17.44 -24.52 27.50
N ASP A 533 -17.96 -24.36 28.73
CA ASP A 533 -17.14 -24.14 29.93
C ASP A 533 -16.24 -25.34 30.22
N LEU A 534 -16.75 -26.57 30.09
CA LEU A 534 -16.00 -27.80 30.34
C LEU A 534 -14.82 -27.95 29.37
N ILE A 535 -15.08 -27.79 28.07
CA ILE A 535 -14.03 -27.89 27.03
C ILE A 535 -12.98 -26.79 27.22
N ALA A 536 -13.41 -25.55 27.47
CA ALA A 536 -12.49 -24.45 27.69
C ALA A 536 -11.71 -24.61 29.00
N GLY A 537 -12.35 -25.09 30.07
CA GLY A 537 -11.71 -25.38 31.34
C GLY A 537 -10.62 -26.44 31.19
N ALA A 538 -10.93 -27.56 30.51
CA ALA A 538 -9.96 -28.61 30.21
C ALA A 538 -8.79 -28.10 29.34
N ALA A 539 -9.07 -27.32 28.29
CA ALA A 539 -8.04 -26.76 27.43
C ALA A 539 -7.12 -25.75 28.16
N ASN A 540 -7.68 -24.87 29.00
CA ASN A 540 -6.89 -23.89 29.75
C ASN A 540 -6.11 -24.53 30.90
N LEU A 541 -6.66 -25.57 31.55
CA LEU A 541 -5.93 -26.37 32.52
C LEU A 541 -4.77 -27.13 31.85
N SER A 542 -5.00 -27.69 30.65
CA SER A 542 -3.94 -28.32 29.86
C SER A 542 -2.85 -27.32 29.47
N LEU A 543 -3.22 -26.08 29.14
CA LEU A 543 -2.27 -25.01 28.88
C LEU A 543 -1.43 -24.65 30.12
N LEU A 544 -2.06 -24.62 31.30
CA LEU A 544 -1.37 -24.38 32.56
C LEU A 544 -0.37 -25.49 32.88
N ILE A 545 -0.80 -26.76 32.76
CA ILE A 545 0.07 -27.94 32.92
C ILE A 545 1.20 -27.91 31.90
N PHE A 546 0.90 -27.58 30.65
CA PHE A 546 1.89 -27.41 29.59
C PHE A 546 2.90 -26.32 29.94
N GLY A 547 2.47 -25.19 30.50
CA GLY A 547 3.37 -24.13 30.98
C GLY A 547 4.32 -24.61 32.08
N VAL A 548 3.80 -25.33 33.08
CA VAL A 548 4.61 -25.92 34.15
C VAL A 548 5.62 -26.92 33.58
N PHE A 549 5.19 -27.80 32.66
CA PHE A 549 6.06 -28.75 31.98
C PHE A 549 7.18 -28.06 31.19
N ILE A 550 6.87 -26.99 30.47
CA ILE A 550 7.87 -26.18 29.76
C ILE A 550 8.85 -25.53 30.74
N GLY A 551 8.39 -25.07 31.89
CA GLY A 551 9.23 -24.45 32.93
C GLY A 551 10.29 -25.40 33.45
N PHE A 552 9.90 -26.64 33.77
CA PHE A 552 10.83 -27.66 34.24
C PHE A 552 11.71 -28.24 33.13
N SER A 553 11.22 -28.35 31.90
CA SER A 553 11.94 -29.00 30.80
C SER A 553 12.86 -28.07 30.02
N PHE A 554 12.50 -26.79 29.90
CA PHE A 554 13.16 -25.82 29.02
C PHE A 554 13.43 -24.47 29.71
N GLY A 555 13.20 -24.36 31.02
CA GLY A 555 13.44 -23.16 31.83
C GLY A 555 12.22 -22.23 31.97
N TRP A 556 12.09 -21.63 33.16
CA TRP A 556 10.93 -20.81 33.55
C TRP A 556 10.68 -19.59 32.67
N GLN A 557 11.72 -19.03 32.04
CA GLN A 557 11.58 -17.96 31.06
C GLN A 557 10.67 -18.32 29.88
N ASN A 558 10.69 -19.58 29.43
CA ASN A 558 9.85 -20.09 28.34
C ASN A 558 8.42 -20.42 28.80
N ALA A 559 8.21 -20.55 30.11
CA ALA A 559 6.91 -20.89 30.71
C ALA A 559 6.03 -19.66 30.98
N VAL A 560 6.61 -18.45 31.04
CA VAL A 560 5.91 -17.23 31.45
C VAL A 560 4.61 -17.02 30.66
N ILE A 561 4.67 -17.08 29.33
CA ILE A 561 3.51 -16.83 28.46
C ILE A 561 2.43 -17.92 28.65
N PRO A 562 2.74 -19.23 28.48
CA PRO A 562 1.76 -20.29 28.75
C PRO A 562 1.12 -20.22 30.15
N LEU A 563 1.88 -19.91 31.19
CA LEU A 563 1.37 -19.80 32.55
C LEU A 563 0.41 -18.62 32.70
N ILE A 564 0.76 -17.43 32.17
CA ILE A 564 -0.12 -16.26 32.22
C ILE A 564 -1.46 -16.56 31.55
N PHE A 565 -1.44 -17.12 30.34
CA PHE A 565 -2.67 -17.45 29.61
C PHE A 565 -3.44 -18.61 30.24
N GLY A 566 -2.75 -19.63 30.76
CA GLY A 566 -3.37 -20.75 31.47
C GLY A 566 -4.08 -20.31 32.75
N ILE A 567 -3.40 -19.52 33.60
CA ILE A 567 -3.98 -18.95 34.83
C ILE A 567 -5.17 -18.06 34.49
N ALA A 568 -5.00 -17.13 33.54
CA ALA A 568 -6.07 -16.23 33.12
C ALA A 568 -7.28 -17.00 32.56
N GLY A 569 -7.03 -18.04 31.75
CA GLY A 569 -8.07 -18.88 31.18
C GLY A 569 -8.86 -19.66 32.23
N VAL A 570 -8.17 -20.32 33.17
CA VAL A 570 -8.81 -21.02 34.29
C VAL A 570 -9.59 -20.03 35.16
N TYR A 571 -9.02 -18.87 35.46
CA TYR A 571 -9.69 -17.82 36.22
C TYR A 571 -10.96 -17.32 35.51
N PHE A 572 -10.91 -17.07 34.20
CA PHE A 572 -12.07 -16.61 33.44
C PHE A 572 -13.18 -17.66 33.41
N VAL A 573 -12.86 -18.92 33.11
CA VAL A 573 -13.85 -20.02 33.14
C VAL A 573 -14.46 -20.15 34.55
N GLY A 574 -13.62 -20.17 35.58
CA GLY A 574 -14.06 -20.25 36.98
C GLY A 574 -14.97 -19.10 37.39
N ASN A 575 -14.59 -17.86 37.06
CA ASN A 575 -15.39 -16.67 37.37
C ASN A 575 -16.74 -16.67 36.62
N HIS A 576 -16.76 -17.15 35.38
CA HIS A 576 -18.01 -17.32 34.63
C HIS A 576 -18.91 -18.36 35.29
N VAL A 577 -18.41 -19.58 35.54
CA VAL A 577 -19.15 -20.65 36.23
C VAL A 577 -19.67 -20.17 37.58
N PHE A 578 -18.83 -19.54 38.39
CA PHE A 578 -19.19 -19.00 39.71
C PHE A 578 -20.29 -17.93 39.62
N THR A 579 -20.15 -16.97 38.69
CA THR A 579 -21.14 -15.91 38.48
C THR A 579 -22.51 -16.48 38.13
N TYR A 580 -22.56 -17.58 37.36
CA TYR A 580 -23.82 -18.20 36.99
C TYR A 580 -24.41 -19.12 38.06
N LEU A 581 -23.58 -19.79 38.86
CA LEU A 581 -24.06 -20.68 39.93
C LEU A 581 -24.57 -19.91 41.15
N PHE A 582 -23.93 -18.79 41.50
CA PHE A 582 -24.15 -18.14 42.81
C PHE A 582 -24.61 -16.68 42.73
N ARG A 583 -24.74 -16.09 41.54
CA ARG A 583 -25.09 -14.68 41.38
C ARG A 583 -26.35 -14.50 40.53
N GLU A 584 -27.43 -13.98 41.14
CA GLU A 584 -28.63 -13.55 40.40
C GLU A 584 -28.37 -12.35 39.44
N LYS A 585 -27.17 -11.77 39.47
CA LYS A 585 -26.78 -10.54 38.76
C LYS A 585 -26.55 -10.69 37.25
N PHE A 586 -26.56 -11.90 36.67
CA PHE A 586 -26.22 -12.05 35.25
C PHE A 586 -27.13 -11.23 34.33
N ASN A 587 -28.44 -11.22 34.60
CA ASN A 587 -29.41 -10.45 33.81
C ASN A 587 -29.17 -8.94 33.87
N GLN A 588 -28.50 -8.42 34.90
CA GLN A 588 -28.18 -7.00 35.01
C GLN A 588 -26.84 -6.62 34.35
N ASP A 589 -25.94 -7.59 34.16
CA ASP A 589 -24.56 -7.38 33.69
C ASP A 589 -24.24 -8.03 32.31
N TRP A 590 -25.21 -8.64 31.63
CA TRP A 590 -25.03 -9.31 30.32
C TRP A 590 -24.29 -8.43 29.29
N LEU A 591 -24.54 -7.12 29.28
CA LEU A 591 -23.91 -6.20 28.33
C LEU A 591 -22.41 -6.05 28.62
N ARG A 592 -22.01 -6.06 29.89
CA ARG A 592 -20.59 -6.03 30.25
C ARG A 592 -19.90 -7.34 29.89
N VAL A 593 -20.58 -8.46 30.12
CA VAL A 593 -20.09 -9.79 29.72
C VAL A 593 -19.93 -9.86 28.21
N HIS A 594 -20.90 -9.36 27.44
CA HIS A 594 -20.83 -9.26 25.98
C HIS A 594 -19.65 -8.39 25.51
N ILE A 595 -19.58 -7.14 25.96
CA ILE A 595 -18.53 -6.18 25.55
C ILE A 595 -17.15 -6.70 25.94
N GLY A 596 -16.98 -7.14 27.20
CA GLY A 596 -15.69 -7.60 27.72
C GLY A 596 -15.17 -8.82 26.97
N ASN A 597 -16.02 -9.81 26.69
CA ASN A 597 -15.61 -11.03 26.02
C ASN A 597 -15.45 -10.87 24.50
N ILE A 598 -16.31 -10.10 23.82
CA ILE A 598 -16.12 -9.83 22.38
C ILE A 598 -14.83 -9.02 22.17
N LEU A 599 -14.58 -7.98 22.98
CA LEU A 599 -13.33 -7.22 22.87
C LEU A 599 -12.11 -8.02 23.35
N GLY A 600 -12.25 -8.87 24.36
CA GLY A 600 -11.22 -9.82 24.76
C GLY A 600 -10.83 -10.78 23.62
N SER A 601 -11.82 -11.30 22.89
CA SER A 601 -11.56 -12.13 21.70
C SER A 601 -10.84 -11.36 20.60
N TYR A 602 -11.17 -10.07 20.43
CA TYR A 602 -10.52 -9.20 19.45
C TYR A 602 -9.07 -8.91 19.84
N ILE A 603 -8.79 -8.69 21.13
CA ILE A 603 -7.41 -8.65 21.64
C ILE A 603 -6.67 -9.92 21.27
N GLY A 604 -7.27 -11.10 21.52
CA GLY A 604 -6.69 -12.39 21.12
C GLY A 604 -6.38 -12.48 19.63
N ALA A 605 -7.27 -12.01 18.76
CA ALA A 605 -7.04 -11.96 17.31
C ALA A 605 -5.89 -11.02 16.91
N VAL A 606 -5.83 -9.82 17.50
CA VAL A 606 -4.75 -8.85 17.28
C VAL A 606 -3.42 -9.39 17.80
N THR A 607 -3.41 -10.05 18.96
CA THR A 607 -2.22 -10.71 19.53
C THR A 607 -1.76 -11.86 18.62
N ALA A 608 -2.65 -12.73 18.16
CA ALA A 608 -2.30 -13.83 17.26
C ALA A 608 -1.66 -13.31 15.96
N PHE A 609 -2.22 -12.24 15.37
CA PHE A 609 -1.61 -11.57 14.23
C PHE A 609 -0.24 -10.98 14.58
N THR A 610 -0.16 -10.22 15.68
CA THR A 610 1.06 -9.52 16.10
C THR A 610 2.20 -10.49 16.34
N VAL A 611 1.96 -11.58 17.08
CA VAL A 611 2.97 -12.61 17.35
C VAL A 611 3.42 -13.32 16.08
N ASN A 612 2.49 -13.68 15.20
CA ASN A 612 2.85 -14.35 13.95
C ASN A 612 3.63 -13.43 12.99
N GLN A 613 3.53 -12.11 13.18
CA GLN A 613 4.33 -11.10 12.49
C GLN A 613 5.53 -10.60 13.31
N ALA A 614 5.67 -10.97 14.58
CA ALA A 614 6.62 -10.36 15.51
C ALA A 614 8.06 -10.53 15.04
N TRP A 615 8.41 -11.71 14.51
CA TRP A 615 9.72 -11.97 13.92
C TRP A 615 10.02 -11.02 12.74
N LYS A 616 9.01 -10.68 11.95
CA LYS A 616 9.16 -9.76 10.82
C LYS A 616 9.38 -8.34 11.30
N TRP A 617 8.92 -7.96 12.49
CA TRP A 617 9.04 -6.60 13.06
C TRP A 617 10.03 -6.49 14.22
N ASP A 618 10.71 -7.60 14.56
CA ASP A 618 11.61 -7.72 15.70
C ASP A 618 11.01 -7.22 17.01
N ILE A 619 9.70 -7.44 17.15
CA ILE A 619 8.96 -7.09 18.35
C ILE A 619 9.38 -8.11 19.41
N PRO A 620 9.92 -7.68 20.58
CA PRO A 620 10.22 -8.59 21.67
C PRO A 620 8.99 -9.43 22.02
N ASP A 621 9.18 -10.73 22.26
CA ASP A 621 8.07 -11.68 22.44
C ASP A 621 7.05 -11.20 23.47
N ILE A 622 7.52 -10.68 24.61
CA ILE A 622 6.63 -10.16 25.65
C ILE A 622 5.76 -8.99 25.18
N ILE A 623 6.30 -8.11 24.33
CA ILE A 623 5.57 -6.98 23.74
C ILE A 623 4.57 -7.50 22.70
N ALA A 624 4.94 -8.51 21.91
CA ALA A 624 4.04 -9.10 20.92
C ALA A 624 2.83 -9.77 21.58
N TRP A 625 3.03 -10.45 22.71
CA TRP A 625 1.99 -11.16 23.44
C TRP A 625 1.11 -10.24 24.32
N ILE A 626 1.71 -9.25 24.98
CA ILE A 626 1.02 -8.43 26.01
C ILE A 626 0.67 -7.03 25.48
N GLY A 627 1.43 -6.51 24.51
CA GLY A 627 1.25 -5.15 23.97
C GLY A 627 -0.16 -4.83 23.48
N PRO A 628 -0.81 -5.70 22.67
CA PRO A 628 -2.20 -5.48 22.28
C PRO A 628 -3.16 -5.33 23.46
N SER A 629 -2.99 -6.14 24.52
CA SER A 629 -3.79 -6.05 25.74
C SER A 629 -3.55 -4.72 26.46
N VAL A 630 -2.30 -4.27 26.60
CA VAL A 630 -1.96 -2.98 27.25
C VAL A 630 -2.64 -1.80 26.55
N ILE A 631 -2.73 -1.84 25.22
CA ILE A 631 -3.36 -0.77 24.43
C ILE A 631 -4.90 -0.86 24.48
N LEU A 632 -5.46 -2.06 24.34
CA LEU A 632 -6.89 -2.24 24.11
C LEU A 632 -7.71 -2.40 25.40
N VAL A 633 -7.16 -2.97 26.47
CA VAL A 633 -7.87 -3.13 27.76
C VAL A 633 -8.36 -1.79 28.34
N PRO A 634 -7.58 -0.69 28.34
CA PRO A 634 -8.07 0.62 28.79
C PRO A 634 -9.31 1.10 27.99
N LEU A 635 -9.38 0.79 26.70
CA LEU A 635 -10.55 1.11 25.87
C LEU A 635 -11.78 0.28 26.28
N ILE A 636 -11.59 -1.01 26.61
CA ILE A 636 -12.65 -1.87 27.15
C ILE A 636 -13.19 -1.29 28.45
N ILE A 637 -12.30 -0.93 29.38
CA ILE A 637 -12.68 -0.37 30.69
C ILE A 637 -13.48 0.93 30.49
N LYS A 638 -13.00 1.84 29.65
CA LYS A 638 -13.69 3.09 29.32
C LYS A 638 -15.08 2.85 28.74
N GLU A 639 -15.23 1.87 27.84
CA GLU A 639 -16.52 1.54 27.24
C GLU A 639 -17.48 0.92 28.26
N ILE A 640 -17.01 -0.01 29.09
CA ILE A 640 -17.79 -0.60 30.18
C ILE A 640 -18.23 0.47 31.20
N GLN A 641 -17.36 1.41 31.57
CA GLN A 641 -17.71 2.48 32.50
C GLN A 641 -18.80 3.42 31.94
N LYS A 642 -18.79 3.72 30.64
CA LYS A 642 -19.87 4.50 30.00
C LYS A 642 -21.24 3.84 30.12
N THR A 643 -21.30 2.51 30.11
CA THR A 643 -22.56 1.79 30.33
C THR A 643 -23.10 1.91 31.76
N LYS A 644 -22.26 2.24 32.76
CA LYS A 644 -22.71 2.56 34.13
C LYS A 644 -23.44 3.90 34.19
N SER A 645 -22.87 4.94 33.56
CA SER A 645 -23.41 6.31 33.59
C SER A 645 -24.80 6.44 32.93
N GLN A 646 -25.08 5.64 31.89
CA GLN A 646 -26.40 5.63 31.24
C GLN A 646 -27.49 4.95 32.07
N LYS A 647 -27.17 3.99 32.95
CA LYS A 647 -28.16 3.37 33.85
C LYS A 647 -28.55 4.28 35.02
N THR A 648 -27.64 5.15 35.48
CA THR A 648 -27.91 6.08 36.59
C THR A 648 -28.62 7.36 36.16
N GLY A 649 -28.58 7.73 34.87
CA GLY A 649 -29.30 8.89 34.33
C GLY A 649 -30.75 8.62 33.90
N LEU A 650 -31.21 7.37 33.96
CA LEU A 650 -32.59 6.96 33.65
C LEU A 650 -33.41 6.61 34.90
N SER A 651 -32.82 6.73 36.10
CA SER A 651 -33.52 6.58 37.39
C SER A 651 -33.76 7.91 38.10
N GLY A 652 -33.62 9.03 37.37
CA GLY A 652 -33.88 10.38 37.86
C GLY A 652 -34.66 11.14 36.81
N ASN A 653 -35.94 10.84 36.70
CA ASN A 653 -37.02 11.69 36.22
C ASN A 653 -38.33 11.16 36.79
#